data_AF-A0A534UD03-F1
#
_entry.id   AF-A0A534UD03-F1
#
_cell.length_a   1.000
_cell.length_b   1.000
_cell.length_c   1.000
_cell.angle_alpha   90.00
_cell.angle_beta   90.00
_cell.angle_gamma   90.00
#
_symmetry.space_group_name_H-M   'P 1'
#
loop_
_entity.id
_entity.type
_entity.pdbx_description
1 polymer ?
#
loop_
_entity_poly.entity_id
_entity_poly.type
_entity_poly.pdbx_seq_one_letter_code
_entity_poly.pdbx_strand_id
1 'polypeptide(L)'
;MYRVGGRTASAGRRRARRMWRGLVAWRHAAVGPPALASAVRLLTLRKSRRGAPMRVGFRIAVVLVCAACGGGTGGDGSTSIPSVSITVTPAAVSLATGATQQLAAVVTGAADTSVAWSVGEGAVGGDVSASGLYTAPASAGTFHVVATSNADRTKSATVTATVTARQPLPTVRVSIDPTSVSLHVGETTTFHATVTGTTDTEVAWSADGGAVDQTGLFTAPSSPATVHVTARSHANATQSATATVVVSPAGVVVVAISVAPQTASVQAGATQQFSATVTGATDTLVAWSIAEGSQGGSISNDGLYAAPATAGTFHVVATSHADASKSATAEVAVSAIQPQPVSISISPQSASIQAGATQQFSATVSGTQDLAVTWSADGGAVDATGRYAAPSNAGTFHVTATSHADTSKSATATVTVTVPSGGVSVTIRPASITINESTGVTFTATVAGAQDTSVTWSLREGLSGGFFDQRGNYTSPADVGVFHLAATSNADPGAFATAAITVTYPYNPEETLVDHGGGGVASVRLFSIWWGDPSAFAPDARAVQEDLFRTINGSGYLGLINQYMNGATATVSYAGSLSDPTPPPSNELGMLADEACNLFDANGIAPQAGDAVMINSSDLPSGMTGCAFHMVGNCHGHQLLVGYVPNPLLGCGNLGQQCGNRNSTAANATVHSATHELMEIMTDPFGNGWYGRSSPTGGEIADECNTPVCVQLANGIYGVPSLYSNAARACASH
;
A
#
# COMPACT_ATOMS: atom_id res chain seq x y z
N MET A 1 2.62 2.26 -60.05
CA MET A 1 1.71 1.08 -60.12
C MET A 1 1.96 0.17 -58.92
N TYR A 2 1.09 -0.82 -58.72
CA TYR A 2 0.87 -1.60 -57.48
C TYR A 2 2.10 -2.34 -56.85
N ARG A 3 2.38 -1.99 -55.58
CA ARG A 3 2.18 -2.81 -54.34
C ARG A 3 2.96 -4.14 -54.08
N VAL A 4 3.41 -4.24 -52.81
CA VAL A 4 3.69 -5.44 -51.96
C VAL A 4 5.13 -5.99 -51.85
N GLY A 5 5.62 -6.07 -50.60
CA GLY A 5 6.75 -6.90 -50.14
C GLY A 5 7.62 -6.18 -49.10
N GLY A 6 7.83 -6.65 -47.88
CA GLY A 6 7.24 -7.79 -47.15
C GLY A 6 7.60 -7.71 -45.65
N ARG A 7 6.80 -8.36 -44.77
CA ARG A 7 7.13 -8.55 -43.35
C ARG A 7 7.66 -9.96 -43.14
N THR A 8 8.75 -10.12 -42.38
CA THR A 8 9.18 -11.39 -41.79
C THR A 8 8.96 -11.36 -40.28
N ALA A 9 8.53 -12.47 -39.71
CA ALA A 9 8.28 -12.61 -38.27
C ALA A 9 8.64 -14.01 -37.79
N SER A 10 9.50 -14.08 -36.77
CA SER A 10 9.77 -15.24 -35.92
C SER A 10 10.58 -14.75 -34.70
N ALA A 11 10.59 -15.38 -33.52
CA ALA A 11 9.58 -16.20 -32.84
C ALA A 11 10.02 -16.34 -31.36
N GLY A 12 9.08 -16.56 -30.43
CA GLY A 12 9.37 -17.43 -29.26
C GLY A 12 9.05 -16.97 -27.84
N ARG A 13 8.31 -17.86 -27.15
CA ARG A 13 8.35 -18.19 -25.69
C ARG A 13 7.72 -17.17 -24.72
N ARG A 14 6.53 -17.45 -24.16
CA ARG A 14 6.18 -18.42 -23.07
C ARG A 14 6.63 -17.99 -21.65
N ARG A 15 5.69 -17.57 -20.79
CA ARG A 15 5.08 -18.40 -19.70
C ARG A 15 4.08 -17.60 -18.86
N ALA A 16 3.13 -18.31 -18.24
CA ALA A 16 2.04 -17.74 -17.44
C ALA A 16 2.44 -17.43 -15.98
N ARG A 17 1.69 -16.52 -15.34
CA ARG A 17 1.66 -16.33 -13.87
C ARG A 17 0.23 -16.10 -13.35
N ARG A 18 -0.31 -17.12 -12.70
CA ARG A 18 -1.34 -17.16 -11.64
C ARG A 18 -0.95 -18.39 -10.79
N MET A 19 -1.17 -18.49 -9.49
CA MET A 19 -1.90 -17.68 -8.50
C MET A 19 -1.41 -18.16 -7.12
N TRP A 20 -1.32 -17.30 -6.09
CA TRP A 20 -1.80 -17.57 -4.72
C TRP A 20 -1.49 -16.42 -3.75
N ARG A 21 -2.43 -16.18 -2.84
CA ARG A 21 -2.30 -15.35 -1.63
C ARG A 21 -2.46 -16.28 -0.42
N GLY A 22 -1.69 -16.07 0.63
CA GLY A 22 -1.88 -16.72 1.93
C GLY A 22 -1.19 -15.92 3.02
N LEU A 23 -1.96 -15.46 4.00
CA LEU A 23 -1.42 -14.93 5.26
C LEU A 23 -0.94 -16.11 6.12
N VAL A 24 0.13 -15.92 6.89
CA VAL A 24 0.14 -16.14 8.36
C VAL A 24 1.23 -15.23 8.94
N ALA A 25 0.93 -14.53 10.04
CA ALA A 25 1.92 -13.84 10.86
C ALA A 25 2.16 -14.62 12.16
N TRP A 26 3.41 -14.81 12.56
CA TRP A 26 3.76 -15.26 13.91
C TRP A 26 4.87 -14.38 14.51
N ARG A 27 4.75 -14.13 15.82
CA ARG A 27 5.61 -13.25 16.61
C ARG A 27 6.85 -14.01 17.07
N HIS A 28 8.00 -13.33 17.13
CA HIS A 28 9.03 -13.64 18.13
C HIS A 28 9.44 -12.37 18.89
N ALA A 29 9.70 -12.55 20.19
CA ALA A 29 10.00 -11.49 21.14
C ALA A 29 11.50 -11.20 21.18
N ALA A 30 11.85 -9.96 21.51
CA ALA A 30 13.24 -9.54 21.71
C ALA A 30 13.65 -9.68 23.19
N VAL A 31 14.86 -10.20 23.42
CA VAL A 31 15.66 -9.96 24.63
C VAL A 31 17.11 -9.81 24.16
N GLY A 32 17.78 -8.73 24.57
CA GLY A 32 19.17 -8.43 24.16
C GLY A 32 20.21 -8.72 25.26
N PRO A 33 21.50 -8.78 24.90
CA PRO A 33 22.66 -8.76 25.82
C PRO A 33 23.39 -7.39 25.79
N PRO A 34 24.57 -7.20 26.41
CA PRO A 34 25.08 -7.64 27.73
C PRO A 34 25.71 -6.47 28.54
N ALA A 35 26.27 -6.74 29.73
CA ALA A 35 27.33 -5.91 30.32
C ALA A 35 28.29 -6.72 31.22
N LEU A 36 29.58 -6.39 31.17
CA LEU A 36 30.68 -6.97 31.96
C LEU A 36 31.14 -5.99 33.06
N ALA A 37 31.70 -6.51 34.16
CA ALA A 37 32.61 -5.77 35.03
C ALA A 37 33.55 -6.71 35.82
N SER A 38 34.81 -6.30 36.02
CA SER A 38 35.88 -7.11 36.64
C SER A 38 36.51 -6.41 37.85
N ALA A 39 36.87 -7.18 38.89
CA ALA A 39 37.92 -6.91 39.89
C ALA A 39 38.20 -8.24 40.65
N VAL A 40 39.39 -8.85 40.81
CA VAL A 40 40.80 -8.44 41.09
C VAL A 40 41.17 -8.46 42.59
N ARG A 41 42.16 -9.32 42.96
CA ARG A 41 43.03 -9.34 44.18
C ARG A 41 42.42 -9.82 45.54
N LEU A 42 43.13 -10.44 46.51
CA LEU A 42 44.53 -10.96 46.68
C LEU A 42 44.68 -11.80 48.01
N LEU A 43 45.55 -12.85 48.07
CA LEU A 43 46.18 -13.48 49.29
C LEU A 43 45.27 -14.24 50.34
N THR A 44 45.66 -15.11 51.32
CA THR A 44 46.94 -15.75 51.79
C THR A 44 46.73 -17.14 52.51
N LEU A 45 47.76 -18.00 52.52
CA LEU A 45 48.18 -19.13 53.43
C LEU A 45 47.55 -19.37 54.85
N ARG A 46 47.28 -20.66 55.24
CA ARG A 46 48.02 -21.48 56.30
C ARG A 46 47.37 -22.81 56.83
N LYS A 47 48.18 -23.90 56.83
CA LYS A 47 48.44 -25.01 57.81
C LYS A 47 47.40 -25.61 58.82
N SER A 48 47.08 -26.91 58.62
CA SER A 48 47.29 -28.16 59.45
C SER A 48 46.96 -28.33 60.97
N ARG A 49 46.41 -29.52 61.36
CA ARG A 49 47.02 -30.58 62.27
C ARG A 49 46.06 -31.66 62.89
N ARG A 50 46.54 -32.93 62.99
CA ARG A 50 46.38 -34.00 64.05
C ARG A 50 44.95 -34.48 64.45
N GLY A 51 44.67 -35.69 64.99
CA GLY A 51 45.42 -36.95 65.20
C GLY A 51 45.38 -37.53 66.64
N ALA A 52 44.79 -38.73 66.89
CA ALA A 52 45.02 -39.64 68.06
C ALA A 52 44.12 -40.94 68.07
N PRO A 53 44.55 -42.09 68.64
CA PRO A 53 43.72 -43.28 68.95
C PRO A 53 43.67 -43.68 70.46
N MET A 54 42.88 -44.71 70.84
CA MET A 54 42.66 -45.16 72.25
C MET A 54 42.81 -46.70 72.44
N ARG A 55 43.13 -47.17 73.66
CA ARG A 55 43.31 -48.58 74.10
C ARG A 55 42.36 -48.96 75.26
N VAL A 56 42.01 -50.25 75.40
CA VAL A 56 41.58 -50.93 76.65
C VAL A 56 42.09 -52.39 76.65
N GLY A 57 42.20 -53.06 77.80
CA GLY A 57 42.55 -54.50 77.93
C GLY A 57 42.10 -55.12 79.27
N PHE A 58 42.32 -56.44 79.50
CA PHE A 58 42.05 -57.11 80.80
C PHE A 58 42.93 -58.36 81.07
N ARG A 59 42.75 -59.07 82.21
CA ARG A 59 43.79 -59.89 82.91
C ARG A 59 43.32 -61.28 83.47
N ILE A 60 44.27 -62.24 83.50
CA ILE A 60 44.59 -63.28 84.55
C ILE A 60 43.63 -64.47 84.85
N ALA A 61 44.17 -65.72 84.93
CA ALA A 61 44.05 -66.68 86.07
C ALA A 61 44.83 -68.03 85.86
N VAL A 62 45.20 -68.73 86.96
CA VAL A 62 45.98 -70.00 87.04
C VAL A 62 45.48 -70.86 88.22
N VAL A 63 45.47 -72.21 88.13
CA VAL A 63 45.37 -73.16 89.29
C VAL A 63 46.14 -74.48 89.02
N LEU A 64 46.75 -75.06 90.07
CA LEU A 64 47.53 -76.32 90.08
C LEU A 64 47.50 -76.94 91.50
N VAL A 65 47.22 -78.24 91.68
CA VAL A 65 47.31 -78.96 93.00
C VAL A 65 47.69 -80.44 92.83
N CYS A 66 48.48 -80.99 93.77
CA CYS A 66 48.85 -82.42 93.92
C CYS A 66 48.60 -82.93 95.36
N ALA A 67 48.47 -84.26 95.55
CA ALA A 67 48.66 -85.01 96.81
C ALA A 67 49.00 -86.49 96.44
N ALA A 68 49.95 -87.25 97.01
CA ALA A 68 50.38 -87.48 98.42
C ALA A 68 49.34 -88.31 99.24
N CYS A 69 49.66 -89.33 100.06
CA CYS A 69 50.92 -90.01 100.44
C CYS A 69 50.64 -91.32 101.24
N GLY A 70 51.61 -92.25 101.34
CA GLY A 70 51.72 -93.31 102.39
C GLY A 70 50.80 -94.55 102.29
N GLY A 71 51.07 -95.70 102.93
CA GLY A 71 52.25 -96.14 103.73
C GLY A 71 51.90 -97.17 104.83
N GLY A 72 52.73 -98.21 105.04
CA GLY A 72 52.63 -99.19 106.16
C GLY A 72 51.87 -100.51 105.83
N THR A 73 52.47 -101.71 105.90
CA THR A 73 52.73 -102.56 107.10
C THR A 73 51.47 -102.91 107.91
N GLY A 74 51.11 -104.17 108.23
CA GLY A 74 51.74 -105.48 107.99
C GLY A 74 51.38 -106.44 109.15
N GLY A 75 51.20 -107.74 108.88
CA GLY A 75 51.02 -108.79 109.91
C GLY A 75 49.62 -109.41 110.01
N ASP A 76 49.54 -110.67 109.58
CA ASP A 76 48.83 -111.84 110.13
C ASP A 76 47.51 -111.67 110.93
N GLY A 77 46.50 -112.53 110.77
CA GLY A 77 46.46 -113.78 110.01
C GLY A 77 45.35 -114.68 110.55
N SER A 78 44.18 -114.62 109.93
CA SER A 78 43.05 -115.53 110.19
C SER A 78 42.50 -116.02 108.85
N THR A 79 42.34 -117.34 108.73
CA THR A 79 42.22 -118.04 107.45
C THR A 79 40.89 -117.79 106.74
N SER A 80 40.87 -116.85 105.80
CA SER A 80 39.84 -116.77 104.76
C SER A 80 40.14 -117.76 103.64
N ILE A 81 39.12 -118.51 103.20
CA ILE A 81 39.17 -119.35 101.99
C ILE A 81 39.61 -118.45 100.81
N PRO A 82 40.63 -118.82 100.01
CA PRO A 82 41.13 -117.93 98.96
C PRO A 82 40.06 -117.70 97.88
N SER A 83 39.55 -116.48 97.81
CA SER A 83 38.64 -116.05 96.75
C SER A 83 39.42 -115.66 95.50
N VAL A 84 39.04 -116.19 94.34
CA VAL A 84 39.67 -115.83 93.07
C VAL A 84 39.54 -114.33 92.80
N SER A 85 40.63 -113.70 92.38
CA SER A 85 40.66 -112.31 91.95
C SER A 85 41.47 -112.16 90.65
N ILE A 86 41.17 -111.12 89.88
CA ILE A 86 41.81 -110.83 88.59
C ILE A 86 42.06 -109.34 88.46
N THR A 87 43.22 -108.96 87.93
CA THR A 87 43.59 -107.58 87.61
C THR A 87 44.19 -107.51 86.21
N VAL A 88 44.01 -106.38 85.51
CA VAL A 88 44.62 -106.12 84.19
C VAL A 88 45.48 -104.87 84.22
N THR A 89 46.63 -104.92 83.54
CA THR A 89 47.55 -103.80 83.36
C THR A 89 47.87 -103.60 81.88
N PRO A 90 47.90 -102.36 81.36
CA PRO A 90 47.38 -101.14 81.98
C PRO A 90 45.85 -101.16 82.11
N ALA A 91 45.30 -100.42 83.09
CA ALA A 91 43.85 -100.33 83.31
C ALA A 91 43.13 -99.36 82.35
N ALA A 92 43.86 -98.48 81.68
CA ALA A 92 43.33 -97.63 80.61
C ALA A 92 44.41 -97.31 79.57
N VAL A 93 44.02 -97.10 78.32
CA VAL A 93 44.92 -96.84 77.17
C VAL A 93 44.32 -95.77 76.25
N SER A 94 45.17 -94.98 75.59
CA SER A 94 44.73 -94.02 74.56
C SER A 94 45.46 -94.32 73.25
N LEU A 95 44.71 -94.56 72.18
CA LEU A 95 45.22 -95.05 70.90
C LEU A 95 44.68 -94.22 69.73
N ALA A 96 45.39 -94.23 68.60
CA ALA A 96 44.82 -93.80 67.33
C ALA A 96 44.02 -94.96 66.70
N THR A 97 43.04 -94.65 65.85
CA THR A 97 42.29 -95.66 65.08
C THR A 97 43.22 -96.65 64.37
N GLY A 98 43.06 -97.95 64.61
CA GLY A 98 43.90 -99.02 64.04
C GLY A 98 45.23 -99.33 64.76
N ALA A 99 45.57 -98.65 65.86
CA ALA A 99 46.78 -98.95 66.64
C ALA A 99 46.58 -100.12 67.62
N THR A 100 47.66 -100.79 68.02
CA THR A 100 47.62 -101.95 68.94
C THR A 100 48.27 -101.66 70.29
N GLN A 101 47.85 -102.38 71.33
CA GLN A 101 48.42 -102.32 72.68
C GLN A 101 48.34 -103.67 73.38
N GLN A 102 49.48 -104.14 73.89
CA GLN A 102 49.54 -105.36 74.69
C GLN A 102 48.99 -105.10 76.10
N LEU A 103 48.05 -105.95 76.54
CA LEU A 103 47.50 -105.98 77.89
C LEU A 103 47.97 -107.26 78.59
N ALA A 104 48.09 -107.21 79.92
CA ALA A 104 48.45 -108.37 80.74
C ALA A 104 47.48 -108.52 81.90
N ALA A 105 46.97 -109.73 82.12
CA ALA A 105 46.09 -110.05 83.24
C ALA A 105 46.81 -110.96 84.24
N VAL A 106 46.54 -110.79 85.53
CA VAL A 106 47.03 -111.65 86.61
C VAL A 106 45.83 -112.15 87.40
N VAL A 107 45.69 -113.48 87.49
CA VAL A 107 44.71 -114.16 88.36
C VAL A 107 45.42 -114.63 89.61
N THR A 108 44.83 -114.41 90.78
CA THR A 108 45.33 -114.92 92.07
C THR A 108 44.21 -115.62 92.85
N GLY A 109 44.58 -116.49 93.79
CA GLY A 109 43.62 -117.27 94.60
C GLY A 109 43.15 -118.59 93.96
N ALA A 110 43.68 -118.96 92.79
CA ALA A 110 43.42 -120.24 92.12
C ALA A 110 44.70 -120.86 91.55
N ALA A 111 44.68 -122.17 91.29
CA ALA A 111 45.78 -122.90 90.64
C ALA A 111 45.80 -122.69 89.11
N ASP A 112 44.63 -122.56 88.47
CA ASP A 112 44.53 -122.07 87.09
C ASP A 112 44.58 -120.54 87.10
N THR A 113 45.61 -119.99 86.48
CA THR A 113 45.83 -118.54 86.35
C THR A 113 45.51 -118.01 84.96
N SER A 114 44.98 -118.85 84.07
CA SER A 114 44.64 -118.47 82.70
C SER A 114 43.40 -117.58 82.62
N VAL A 115 43.36 -116.77 81.56
CA VAL A 115 42.29 -115.81 81.30
C VAL A 115 41.72 -115.98 79.89
N ALA A 116 40.43 -115.70 79.76
CA ALA A 116 39.78 -115.48 78.47
C ALA A 116 39.66 -113.97 78.23
N TRP A 117 40.11 -113.51 77.06
CA TRP A 117 40.00 -112.11 76.64
C TRP A 117 38.80 -111.89 75.72
N SER A 118 38.16 -110.74 75.84
CA SER A 118 37.11 -110.29 74.93
C SER A 118 37.08 -108.76 74.83
N VAL A 119 36.45 -108.24 73.77
CA VAL A 119 36.08 -106.83 73.67
C VAL A 119 34.60 -106.70 74.02
N GLY A 120 34.26 -105.82 74.97
CA GLY A 120 32.91 -105.65 75.51
C GLY A 120 31.90 -105.17 74.47
N GLU A 121 32.32 -104.32 73.53
CA GLU A 121 31.52 -103.87 72.39
C GLU A 121 31.60 -104.83 71.17
N GLY A 122 32.18 -106.02 71.35
CA GLY A 122 32.43 -106.97 70.26
C GLY A 122 33.33 -106.40 69.16
N ALA A 123 33.17 -106.90 67.93
CA ALA A 123 34.01 -106.53 66.78
C ALA A 123 33.98 -105.03 66.41
N VAL A 124 32.95 -104.28 66.86
CA VAL A 124 32.88 -102.82 66.65
C VAL A 124 33.88 -102.09 67.55
N GLY A 125 34.18 -102.65 68.72
CA GLY A 125 35.18 -102.13 69.65
C GLY A 125 36.61 -102.55 69.32
N GLY A 126 36.87 -103.18 68.17
CA GLY A 126 38.19 -103.71 67.81
C GLY A 126 38.30 -105.22 68.04
N ASP A 127 39.52 -105.70 68.21
CA ASP A 127 39.83 -107.12 68.41
C ASP A 127 40.87 -107.33 69.52
N VAL A 128 40.85 -108.48 70.19
CA VAL A 128 41.85 -108.84 71.21
C VAL A 128 42.28 -110.29 71.08
N SER A 129 43.60 -110.52 71.00
CA SER A 129 44.15 -111.87 70.91
C SER A 129 43.99 -112.65 72.23
N ALA A 130 44.09 -113.97 72.16
CA ALA A 130 44.15 -114.83 73.35
C ALA A 130 45.36 -114.53 74.27
N SER A 131 46.38 -113.83 73.77
CA SER A 131 47.52 -113.35 74.56
C SER A 131 47.34 -111.94 75.12
N GLY A 132 46.17 -111.29 74.92
CA GLY A 132 45.87 -109.95 75.43
C GLY A 132 46.35 -108.79 74.55
N LEU A 133 46.73 -109.02 73.29
CA LEU A 133 47.07 -107.94 72.36
C LEU A 133 45.79 -107.35 71.77
N TYR A 134 45.42 -106.14 72.20
CA TYR A 134 44.26 -105.41 71.70
C TYR A 134 44.60 -104.56 70.47
N THR A 135 43.68 -104.50 69.50
CA THR A 135 43.75 -103.69 68.28
C THR A 135 42.55 -102.73 68.25
N ALA A 136 42.82 -101.43 68.29
CA ALA A 136 41.78 -100.41 68.26
C ALA A 136 41.03 -100.37 66.91
N PRO A 137 39.70 -100.15 66.90
CA PRO A 137 38.92 -100.10 65.67
C PRO A 137 39.24 -98.88 64.81
N ALA A 138 38.71 -98.88 63.58
CA ALA A 138 38.85 -97.77 62.63
C ALA A 138 38.03 -96.51 63.01
N SER A 139 37.13 -96.62 64.00
CA SER A 139 36.28 -95.52 64.48
C SER A 139 36.81 -94.95 65.80
N ALA A 140 36.79 -93.63 65.94
CA ALA A 140 37.04 -92.98 67.22
C ALA A 140 35.90 -93.27 68.21
N GLY A 141 36.23 -93.44 69.48
CA GLY A 141 35.28 -93.85 70.51
C GLY A 141 35.96 -94.22 71.83
N THR A 142 35.21 -94.80 72.75
CA THR A 142 35.73 -95.41 73.98
C THR A 142 35.21 -96.84 74.04
N PHE A 143 36.12 -97.79 74.21
CA PHE A 143 35.87 -99.23 74.13
C PHE A 143 36.46 -99.95 75.34
N HIS A 144 36.02 -101.18 75.60
CA HIS A 144 36.36 -101.90 76.81
C HIS A 144 36.89 -103.30 76.50
N VAL A 145 38.08 -103.62 77.00
CA VAL A 145 38.68 -104.95 76.84
C VAL A 145 38.63 -105.68 78.17
N VAL A 146 38.00 -106.85 78.20
CA VAL A 146 37.68 -107.59 79.42
C VAL A 146 38.51 -108.87 79.47
N ALA A 147 39.28 -109.05 80.55
CA ALA A 147 39.85 -110.34 80.91
C ALA A 147 38.92 -111.01 81.93
N THR A 148 38.56 -112.28 81.70
CA THR A 148 37.76 -113.10 82.62
C THR A 148 38.59 -114.30 83.07
N SER A 149 38.62 -114.61 84.37
CA SER A 149 39.35 -115.77 84.89
C SER A 149 38.71 -117.07 84.44
N ASN A 150 39.52 -118.06 84.01
CA ASN A 150 38.99 -119.40 83.72
C ASN A 150 38.70 -120.22 84.98
N ALA A 151 39.42 -119.97 86.08
CA ALA A 151 39.20 -120.64 87.36
C ALA A 151 37.88 -120.24 88.04
N ASP A 152 37.48 -118.97 87.91
CA ASP A 152 36.16 -118.47 88.34
C ASP A 152 35.65 -117.46 87.31
N ARG A 153 34.73 -117.92 86.44
CA ARG A 153 34.15 -117.08 85.38
C ARG A 153 33.22 -115.97 85.90
N THR A 154 32.97 -115.87 87.20
CA THR A 154 32.31 -114.69 87.81
C THR A 154 33.29 -113.53 88.05
N LYS A 155 34.60 -113.73 87.85
CA LYS A 155 35.64 -112.72 88.07
C LYS A 155 36.20 -112.23 86.74
N SER A 156 36.05 -110.93 86.50
CA SER A 156 36.63 -110.24 85.36
C SER A 156 37.22 -108.88 85.76
N ALA A 157 38.12 -108.37 84.92
CA ALA A 157 38.69 -107.03 85.03
C ALA A 157 38.76 -106.40 83.63
N THR A 158 38.49 -105.10 83.57
CA THR A 158 38.24 -104.36 82.32
C THR A 158 39.24 -103.23 82.13
N VAL A 159 39.69 -103.05 80.89
CA VAL A 159 40.54 -101.95 80.43
C VAL A 159 39.72 -101.01 79.56
N THR A 160 39.76 -99.70 79.83
CA THR A 160 39.14 -98.69 78.97
C THR A 160 40.12 -98.18 77.92
N ALA A 161 39.79 -98.31 76.64
CA ALA A 161 40.56 -97.84 75.51
C ALA A 161 39.88 -96.65 74.82
N THR A 162 40.48 -95.46 74.92
CA THR A 162 40.01 -94.26 74.20
C THR A 162 40.72 -94.16 72.86
N VAL A 163 39.94 -94.09 71.77
CA VAL A 163 40.44 -94.10 70.40
C VAL A 163 40.13 -92.78 69.71
N THR A 164 41.14 -92.11 69.15
CA THR A 164 41.00 -90.81 68.49
C THR A 164 41.25 -90.89 66.98
N ALA A 165 40.49 -90.10 66.21
CA ALA A 165 40.60 -89.99 64.76
C ALA A 165 41.78 -89.08 64.35
N ARG A 166 42.31 -89.31 63.15
CA ARG A 166 43.46 -88.56 62.59
C ARG A 166 43.00 -87.31 61.83
N GLN A 167 43.53 -86.14 62.16
CA GLN A 167 43.14 -84.86 61.55
C GLN A 167 43.96 -84.53 60.28
N PRO A 168 43.35 -83.95 59.21
CA PRO A 168 44.06 -83.56 57.99
C PRO A 168 44.80 -82.20 58.08
N LEU A 169 45.79 -82.01 57.20
CA LEU A 169 46.69 -80.85 57.11
C LEU A 169 46.10 -79.65 56.31
N PRO A 170 46.55 -78.40 56.55
CA PRO A 170 46.13 -77.22 55.79
C PRO A 170 46.67 -77.20 54.35
N THR A 171 45.98 -76.46 53.45
CA THR A 171 46.32 -76.35 52.02
C THR A 171 46.60 -74.91 51.60
N VAL A 172 47.69 -74.70 50.84
CA VAL A 172 48.13 -73.39 50.33
C VAL A 172 47.22 -72.89 49.20
N ARG A 173 46.97 -71.57 49.12
CA ARG A 173 46.21 -70.91 48.05
C ARG A 173 46.84 -69.56 47.68
N VAL A 174 46.70 -69.13 46.43
CA VAL A 174 47.20 -67.84 45.91
C VAL A 174 46.06 -67.08 45.21
N SER A 175 46.07 -65.76 45.30
CA SER A 175 45.21 -64.83 44.55
C SER A 175 46.03 -63.63 44.06
N ILE A 176 45.55 -62.96 43.01
CA ILE A 176 46.18 -61.79 42.38
C ILE A 176 45.14 -60.69 42.16
N ASP A 177 45.50 -59.43 42.42
CA ASP A 177 44.67 -58.25 42.23
C ASP A 177 45.51 -57.11 41.63
N PRO A 178 45.04 -56.38 40.60
CA PRO A 178 43.84 -56.63 39.81
C PRO A 178 43.95 -57.93 38.98
N THR A 179 42.81 -58.56 38.68
CA THR A 179 42.77 -59.76 37.81
C THR A 179 42.84 -59.43 36.31
N SER A 180 42.57 -58.19 35.93
CA SER A 180 42.71 -57.72 34.54
C SER A 180 42.91 -56.21 34.45
N VAL A 181 43.73 -55.76 33.49
CA VAL A 181 44.01 -54.33 33.23
C VAL A 181 44.21 -54.06 31.73
N SER A 182 43.98 -52.83 31.31
CA SER A 182 44.31 -52.35 29.97
C SER A 182 45.37 -51.24 30.05
N LEU A 183 46.40 -51.33 29.23
CA LEU A 183 47.55 -50.42 29.19
C LEU A 183 47.89 -50.05 27.73
N HIS A 184 48.59 -48.96 27.51
CA HIS A 184 49.29 -48.69 26.26
C HIS A 184 50.71 -49.28 26.28
N VAL A 185 51.33 -49.41 25.10
CA VAL A 185 52.72 -49.85 24.98
C VAL A 185 53.67 -49.04 25.88
N GLY A 186 54.45 -49.73 26.71
CA GLY A 186 55.38 -49.11 27.67
C GLY A 186 54.77 -48.52 28.95
N GLU A 187 53.45 -48.52 29.15
CA GLU A 187 52.85 -48.11 30.43
C GLU A 187 53.10 -49.15 31.54
N THR A 188 53.03 -48.71 32.80
CA THR A 188 53.30 -49.55 33.99
C THR A 188 52.10 -49.65 34.92
N THR A 189 51.96 -50.77 35.62
CA THR A 189 50.97 -50.98 36.69
C THR A 189 51.50 -51.96 37.74
N THR A 190 50.94 -51.97 38.94
CA THR A 190 51.36 -52.88 40.02
C THR A 190 50.29 -53.93 40.29
N PHE A 191 50.71 -55.19 40.37
CA PHE A 191 49.91 -56.30 40.84
C PHE A 191 50.28 -56.66 42.28
N HIS A 192 49.28 -57.07 43.06
CA HIS A 192 49.45 -57.58 44.40
C HIS A 192 48.98 -59.02 44.48
N ALA A 193 49.72 -59.87 45.21
CA ALA A 193 49.36 -61.26 45.42
C ALA A 193 49.14 -61.54 46.90
N THR A 194 48.16 -62.39 47.21
CA THR A 194 47.90 -62.86 48.58
C THR A 194 47.98 -64.38 48.64
N VAL A 195 48.86 -64.89 49.50
CA VAL A 195 49.05 -66.32 49.79
C VAL A 195 48.42 -66.66 51.14
N THR A 196 47.70 -67.77 51.24
CA THR A 196 47.07 -68.26 52.48
C THR A 196 47.31 -69.76 52.68
N GLY A 197 47.09 -70.26 53.91
CA GLY A 197 47.27 -71.68 54.26
C GLY A 197 48.72 -72.10 54.60
N THR A 198 49.61 -71.13 54.78
CA THR A 198 51.04 -71.26 55.06
C THR A 198 51.52 -70.01 55.83
N THR A 199 52.65 -70.09 56.52
CA THR A 199 53.35 -68.94 57.13
C THR A 199 54.31 -68.24 56.16
N ASP A 200 54.77 -68.94 55.12
CA ASP A 200 55.52 -68.34 54.01
C ASP A 200 54.51 -67.80 53.00
N THR A 201 54.43 -66.47 52.90
CA THR A 201 53.49 -65.75 52.03
C THR A 201 54.16 -65.13 50.80
N GLU A 202 55.41 -65.47 50.50
CA GLU A 202 56.13 -64.92 49.35
C GLU A 202 55.66 -65.53 48.03
N VAL A 203 55.78 -64.74 46.95
CA VAL A 203 55.48 -65.16 45.58
C VAL A 203 56.63 -64.82 44.63
N ALA A 204 56.87 -65.71 43.68
CA ALA A 204 57.69 -65.43 42.51
C ALA A 204 56.78 -64.87 41.41
N TRP A 205 57.15 -63.71 40.88
CA TRP A 205 56.46 -63.03 39.78
C TRP A 205 57.05 -63.40 38.42
N SER A 206 56.19 -63.62 37.43
CA SER A 206 56.55 -63.82 36.02
C SER A 206 55.51 -63.22 35.08
N ALA A 207 55.92 -62.88 33.84
CA ALA A 207 55.01 -62.46 32.77
C ALA A 207 55.38 -63.16 31.45
N ASP A 208 54.39 -63.40 30.58
CA ASP A 208 54.60 -64.01 29.25
C ASP A 208 54.91 -62.98 28.14
N GLY A 209 54.77 -61.69 28.44
CA GLY A 209 55.24 -60.58 27.61
C GLY A 209 55.24 -59.26 28.40
N GLY A 210 56.18 -58.36 28.07
CA GLY A 210 56.52 -57.22 28.92
C GLY A 210 57.56 -57.60 29.99
N ALA A 211 57.65 -56.83 31.07
CA ALA A 211 58.55 -57.09 32.20
C ALA A 211 57.80 -56.94 33.52
N VAL A 212 57.99 -57.87 34.47
CA VAL A 212 57.50 -57.75 35.84
C VAL A 212 58.66 -57.93 36.81
N ASP A 213 58.75 -57.06 37.83
CA ASP A 213 59.70 -57.22 38.92
C ASP A 213 59.14 -58.05 40.09
N GLN A 214 59.98 -58.41 41.05
CA GLN A 214 59.55 -59.22 42.20
C GLN A 214 58.73 -58.44 43.26
N THR A 215 58.45 -57.15 43.03
CA THR A 215 57.47 -56.39 43.82
C THR A 215 56.07 -56.39 43.20
N GLY A 216 55.94 -56.95 41.99
CA GLY A 216 54.70 -56.99 41.21
C GLY A 216 54.51 -55.80 40.27
N LEU A 217 55.51 -54.93 40.11
CA LEU A 217 55.46 -53.83 39.13
C LEU A 217 55.66 -54.39 37.72
N PHE A 218 54.62 -54.31 36.91
CA PHE A 218 54.58 -54.71 35.51
C PHE A 218 54.77 -53.51 34.58
N THR A 219 55.53 -53.71 33.49
CA THR A 219 55.74 -52.78 32.38
C THR A 219 55.29 -53.45 31.08
N ALA A 220 54.38 -52.80 30.36
CA ALA A 220 53.83 -53.31 29.11
C ALA A 220 54.89 -53.41 27.99
N PRO A 221 54.82 -54.43 27.11
CA PRO A 221 55.68 -54.56 25.94
C PRO A 221 55.61 -53.35 25.00
N SER A 222 56.63 -53.17 24.17
CA SER A 222 56.75 -52.09 23.18
C SER A 222 55.85 -52.26 21.94
N SER A 223 55.06 -53.33 21.87
CA SER A 223 54.11 -53.62 20.80
C SER A 223 52.75 -54.05 21.37
N PRO A 224 51.63 -53.75 20.70
CA PRO A 224 50.30 -54.19 21.14
C PRO A 224 50.21 -55.72 21.24
N ALA A 225 49.64 -56.23 22.34
CA ALA A 225 49.56 -57.65 22.65
C ALA A 225 48.53 -57.89 23.77
N THR A 226 48.12 -59.14 23.98
CA THR A 226 47.49 -59.56 25.24
C THR A 226 48.49 -60.47 25.95
N VAL A 227 48.83 -60.15 27.20
CA VAL A 227 49.87 -60.81 27.99
C VAL A 227 49.34 -61.11 29.40
N HIS A 228 50.04 -61.96 30.15
CA HIS A 228 49.62 -62.46 31.45
C HIS A 228 50.71 -62.26 32.50
N VAL A 229 50.32 -61.81 33.69
CA VAL A 229 51.19 -61.70 34.87
C VAL A 229 50.79 -62.76 35.87
N THR A 230 51.73 -63.58 36.32
CA THR A 230 51.50 -64.71 37.24
C THR A 230 52.29 -64.54 38.52
N ALA A 231 51.60 -64.72 39.65
CA ALA A 231 52.19 -64.84 40.98
C ALA A 231 52.15 -66.31 41.43
N ARG A 232 53.31 -66.88 41.78
CA ARG A 232 53.46 -68.30 42.16
C ARG A 232 53.99 -68.43 43.58
N SER A 233 53.32 -69.19 44.46
CA SER A 233 53.72 -69.30 45.87
C SER A 233 55.08 -69.98 46.04
N HIS A 234 55.91 -69.45 46.94
CA HIS A 234 57.14 -70.10 47.39
C HIS A 234 56.83 -71.38 48.19
N ALA A 235 55.97 -71.27 49.22
CA ALA A 235 55.55 -72.37 50.08
C ALA A 235 54.98 -73.59 49.33
N ASN A 236 54.32 -73.37 48.20
CA ASN A 236 53.89 -74.45 47.31
C ASN A 236 53.88 -73.99 45.85
N ALA A 237 54.94 -74.34 45.12
CA ALA A 237 55.09 -74.03 43.70
C ALA A 237 54.03 -74.67 42.77
N THR A 238 53.10 -75.51 43.26
CA THR A 238 51.93 -75.95 42.47
C THR A 238 50.75 -74.96 42.54
N GLN A 239 50.84 -73.90 43.35
CA GLN A 239 49.79 -72.90 43.53
C GLN A 239 50.23 -71.54 42.96
N SER A 240 49.38 -70.96 42.12
CA SER A 240 49.60 -69.66 41.48
C SER A 240 48.28 -68.98 41.13
N ALA A 241 48.32 -67.67 40.90
CA ALA A 241 47.22 -66.90 40.34
C ALA A 241 47.75 -66.02 39.19
N THR A 242 46.91 -65.80 38.17
CA THR A 242 47.29 -65.13 36.92
C THR A 242 46.28 -64.04 36.56
N ALA A 243 46.78 -62.88 36.13
CA ALA A 243 46.02 -61.73 35.66
C ALA A 243 46.29 -61.45 34.18
N THR A 244 45.31 -60.89 33.46
CA THR A 244 45.43 -60.58 32.02
C THR A 244 45.64 -59.08 31.77
N VAL A 245 46.59 -58.73 30.91
CA VAL A 245 46.88 -57.37 30.47
C VAL A 245 46.59 -57.24 28.98
N VAL A 246 45.73 -56.30 28.61
CA VAL A 246 45.49 -55.92 27.20
C VAL A 246 46.31 -54.68 26.88
N VAL A 247 47.21 -54.76 25.90
CA VAL A 247 48.15 -53.70 25.52
C VAL A 247 47.74 -53.11 24.17
N SER A 248 47.30 -51.86 24.16
CA SER A 248 46.94 -51.10 22.95
C SER A 248 48.10 -50.25 22.42
N PRO A 249 48.09 -49.85 21.13
CA PRO A 249 49.04 -48.86 20.63
C PRO A 249 48.82 -47.53 21.36
N ALA A 250 49.90 -46.87 21.77
CA ALA A 250 49.82 -45.49 22.25
C ALA A 250 49.15 -44.61 21.18
N GLY A 251 48.16 -43.81 21.57
CA GLY A 251 47.34 -43.07 20.64
C GLY A 251 48.18 -42.15 19.76
N VAL A 252 48.15 -42.38 18.44
CA VAL A 252 48.76 -41.47 17.46
C VAL A 252 48.02 -40.15 17.53
N VAL A 253 48.66 -39.12 18.08
CA VAL A 253 48.09 -37.78 18.13
C VAL A 253 48.15 -37.20 16.71
N VAL A 254 47.02 -37.19 16.02
CA VAL A 254 46.92 -36.66 14.65
C VAL A 254 46.72 -35.15 14.72
N VAL A 255 47.65 -34.40 14.11
CA VAL A 255 47.50 -32.95 13.95
C VAL A 255 46.32 -32.66 13.02
N ALA A 256 45.38 -31.85 13.50
CA ALA A 256 44.25 -31.36 12.73
C ALA A 256 44.19 -29.83 12.81
N ILE A 257 43.69 -29.19 11.76
CA ILE A 257 43.61 -27.74 11.63
C ILE A 257 42.25 -27.36 11.05
N SER A 258 41.67 -26.26 11.53
CA SER A 258 40.47 -25.64 11.00
C SER A 258 40.64 -24.13 10.90
N VAL A 259 39.85 -23.48 10.03
CA VAL A 259 39.86 -22.03 9.81
C VAL A 259 38.44 -21.47 9.98
N ALA A 260 38.32 -20.31 10.62
CA ALA A 260 37.05 -19.64 10.88
C ALA A 260 37.15 -18.13 10.54
N PRO A 261 36.14 -17.55 9.85
CA PRO A 261 35.03 -18.25 9.20
C PRO A 261 35.50 -19.13 8.03
N GLN A 262 34.74 -20.18 7.69
CA GLN A 262 35.05 -21.05 6.55
C GLN A 262 34.70 -20.40 5.20
N THR A 263 33.72 -19.49 5.20
CA THR A 263 33.40 -18.64 4.05
C THR A 263 33.19 -17.20 4.50
N ALA A 264 33.60 -16.24 3.68
CA ALA A 264 33.40 -14.82 3.91
C ALA A 264 32.97 -14.10 2.62
N SER A 265 32.30 -12.97 2.75
CA SER A 265 32.08 -12.06 1.63
C SER A 265 32.46 -10.63 2.03
N VAL A 266 33.26 -10.00 1.19
CA VAL A 266 33.81 -8.66 1.43
C VAL A 266 33.75 -7.83 0.16
N GLN A 267 33.85 -6.51 0.29
CA GLN A 267 34.07 -5.62 -0.85
C GLN A 267 35.55 -5.60 -1.24
N ALA A 268 35.84 -5.31 -2.50
CA ALA A 268 37.20 -5.08 -2.98
C ALA A 268 37.93 -4.03 -2.09
N GLY A 269 39.18 -4.33 -1.69
CA GLY A 269 39.96 -3.48 -0.77
C GLY A 269 39.56 -3.50 0.71
N ALA A 270 38.48 -4.20 1.11
CA ALA A 270 38.11 -4.36 2.51
C ALA A 270 38.88 -5.50 3.20
N THR A 271 38.85 -5.55 4.54
CA THR A 271 39.54 -6.57 5.33
C THR A 271 38.59 -7.55 6.02
N GLN A 272 39.06 -8.78 6.26
CA GLN A 272 38.37 -9.81 7.03
C GLN A 272 39.35 -10.48 7.99
N GLN A 273 38.96 -10.62 9.26
CA GLN A 273 39.74 -11.40 10.22
C GLN A 273 39.43 -12.88 10.07
N PHE A 274 40.46 -13.70 9.90
CA PHE A 274 40.40 -15.16 10.03
C PHE A 274 41.11 -15.60 11.30
N SER A 275 40.71 -16.74 11.85
CA SER A 275 41.40 -17.44 12.91
C SER A 275 41.56 -18.91 12.54
N ALA A 276 42.62 -19.54 13.02
CA ALA A 276 42.85 -20.97 12.84
C ALA A 276 42.94 -21.66 14.19
N THR A 277 42.47 -22.91 14.26
CA THR A 277 42.61 -23.75 15.45
C THR A 277 43.35 -25.01 15.06
N VAL A 278 44.51 -25.24 15.68
CA VAL A 278 45.28 -26.48 15.57
C VAL A 278 45.00 -27.34 16.81
N THR A 279 44.70 -28.62 16.60
CA THR A 279 44.53 -29.62 17.66
C THR A 279 45.42 -30.82 17.40
N GLY A 280 45.74 -31.58 18.45
CA GLY A 280 46.63 -32.73 18.34
C GLY A 280 48.13 -32.39 18.27
N ALA A 281 48.51 -31.16 18.62
CA ALA A 281 49.89 -30.73 18.77
C ALA A 281 50.05 -29.78 19.97
N THR A 282 51.28 -29.64 20.47
CA THR A 282 51.64 -28.64 21.48
C THR A 282 51.95 -27.27 20.87
N ASP A 283 52.53 -27.25 19.67
CA ASP A 283 52.59 -26.04 18.84
C ASP A 283 51.25 -25.88 18.11
N THR A 284 50.60 -24.73 18.34
CA THR A 284 49.30 -24.39 17.76
C THR A 284 49.37 -23.23 16.77
N LEU A 285 50.58 -22.78 16.43
CA LEU A 285 50.80 -21.72 15.45
C LEU A 285 50.52 -22.18 14.02
N VAL A 286 50.21 -21.21 13.16
CA VAL A 286 49.94 -21.43 11.73
C VAL A 286 50.69 -20.41 10.87
N ALA A 287 51.05 -20.84 9.67
CA ALA A 287 51.48 -19.96 8.60
C ALA A 287 50.27 -19.62 7.72
N TRP A 288 50.00 -18.32 7.53
CA TRP A 288 48.93 -17.83 6.66
C TRP A 288 49.43 -17.57 5.25
N SER A 289 48.59 -17.85 4.25
CA SER A 289 48.87 -17.54 2.84
C SER A 289 47.58 -17.36 2.04
N ILE A 290 47.70 -16.80 0.83
CA ILE A 290 46.63 -16.71 -0.15
C ILE A 290 46.92 -17.70 -1.28
N ALA A 291 45.96 -18.55 -1.65
CA ALA A 291 46.16 -19.56 -2.68
C ALA A 291 46.46 -18.96 -4.06
N GLU A 292 45.82 -17.82 -4.38
CA GLU A 292 46.02 -17.06 -5.62
C GLU A 292 47.22 -16.09 -5.54
N GLY A 293 48.01 -16.14 -4.47
CA GLY A 293 49.11 -15.22 -4.21
C GLY A 293 48.64 -13.76 -4.16
N SER A 294 49.47 -12.83 -4.66
CA SER A 294 49.18 -11.39 -4.61
C SER A 294 47.97 -10.95 -5.44
N GLN A 295 47.50 -11.76 -6.40
CA GLN A 295 46.27 -11.47 -7.14
C GLN A 295 45.01 -11.64 -6.26
N GLY A 296 45.09 -12.50 -5.24
CA GLY A 296 44.04 -12.69 -4.24
C GLY A 296 44.13 -11.78 -3.02
N GLY A 297 44.97 -10.74 -3.07
CA GLY A 297 45.15 -9.78 -1.97
C GLY A 297 46.34 -10.13 -1.06
N SER A 298 46.19 -9.95 0.25
CA SER A 298 47.22 -10.25 1.24
C SER A 298 46.61 -10.72 2.58
N ILE A 299 47.42 -11.33 3.44
CA ILE A 299 47.03 -11.71 4.80
C ILE A 299 48.19 -11.49 5.78
N SER A 300 47.90 -11.01 6.98
CA SER A 300 48.89 -10.88 8.05
C SER A 300 49.17 -12.19 8.78
N ASN A 301 50.27 -12.26 9.53
CA ASN A 301 50.58 -13.39 10.41
C ASN A 301 49.50 -13.63 11.49
N ASP A 302 48.72 -12.61 11.83
CA ASP A 302 47.60 -12.70 12.77
C ASP A 302 46.27 -13.07 12.08
N GLY A 303 46.27 -13.39 10.79
CA GLY A 303 45.09 -13.83 10.04
C GLY A 303 44.20 -12.70 9.49
N LEU A 304 44.66 -11.45 9.48
CA LEU A 304 43.89 -10.33 8.89
C LEU A 304 44.09 -10.32 7.37
N TYR A 305 43.08 -10.80 6.64
CA TYR A 305 42.99 -10.75 5.19
C TYR A 305 42.65 -9.33 4.70
N ALA A 306 43.27 -8.89 3.60
CA ALA A 306 42.93 -7.69 2.86
C ALA A 306 42.62 -8.06 1.40
N ALA A 307 41.40 -7.78 0.96
CA ALA A 307 40.90 -8.15 -0.35
C ALA A 307 41.57 -7.35 -1.49
N PRO A 308 41.78 -7.95 -2.68
CA PRO A 308 42.28 -7.25 -3.85
C PRO A 308 41.25 -6.22 -4.36
N ALA A 309 41.70 -5.34 -5.27
CA ALA A 309 40.82 -4.37 -5.93
C ALA A 309 39.86 -5.00 -6.96
N THR A 310 40.13 -6.25 -7.37
CA THR A 310 39.36 -6.98 -8.38
C THR A 310 38.35 -7.91 -7.72
N ALA A 311 37.13 -7.97 -8.24
CA ALA A 311 36.12 -8.92 -7.80
C ALA A 311 36.46 -10.35 -8.23
N GLY A 312 36.11 -11.33 -7.40
CA GLY A 312 36.39 -12.74 -7.64
C GLY A 312 36.18 -13.60 -6.39
N THR A 313 36.46 -14.89 -6.53
CA THR A 313 36.56 -15.82 -5.40
C THR A 313 38.04 -16.10 -5.15
N PHE A 314 38.47 -15.94 -3.90
CA PHE A 314 39.86 -16.13 -3.46
C PHE A 314 39.91 -17.01 -2.21
N HIS A 315 41.08 -17.57 -1.89
CA HIS A 315 41.19 -18.53 -0.80
C HIS A 315 42.30 -18.18 0.20
N VAL A 316 41.90 -18.08 1.47
CA VAL A 316 42.81 -17.93 2.62
C VAL A 316 43.18 -19.30 3.14
N VAL A 317 44.48 -19.59 3.24
CA VAL A 317 44.99 -20.89 3.70
C VAL A 317 45.79 -20.70 5.00
N ALA A 318 45.42 -21.45 6.03
CA ALA A 318 46.22 -21.63 7.24
C ALA A 318 46.90 -23.00 7.18
N THR A 319 48.22 -23.06 7.35
CA THR A 319 49.02 -24.29 7.41
C THR A 319 49.61 -24.46 8.81
N SER A 320 49.50 -25.65 9.40
CA SER A 320 49.99 -25.93 10.75
C SER A 320 51.52 -25.89 10.82
N HIS A 321 52.08 -25.25 11.85
CA HIS A 321 53.52 -25.34 12.13
C HIS A 321 53.95 -26.72 12.63
N ALA A 322 53.09 -27.39 13.42
CA ALA A 322 53.37 -28.72 13.96
C ALA A 322 53.37 -29.83 12.90
N ASP A 323 52.61 -29.66 11.82
CA ASP A 323 52.60 -30.58 10.67
C ASP A 323 52.27 -29.79 9.40
N ALA A 324 53.30 -29.45 8.62
CA ALA A 324 53.17 -28.70 7.37
C ALA A 324 52.39 -29.44 6.27
N SER A 325 52.05 -30.72 6.46
CA SER A 325 51.11 -31.44 5.56
C SER A 325 49.64 -31.13 5.86
N LYS A 326 49.34 -30.41 6.95
CA LYS A 326 47.98 -30.05 7.36
C LYS A 326 47.70 -28.58 7.10
N SER A 327 46.69 -28.31 6.29
CA SER A 327 46.16 -26.97 6.09
C SER A 327 44.63 -26.96 6.10
N ALA A 328 44.07 -25.78 6.37
CA ALA A 328 42.65 -25.49 6.26
C ALA A 328 42.44 -24.24 5.40
N THR A 329 41.43 -24.27 4.54
CA THR A 329 41.18 -23.23 3.54
C THR A 329 39.80 -22.61 3.74
N ALA A 330 39.73 -21.29 3.70
CA ALA A 330 38.49 -20.51 3.70
C ALA A 330 38.28 -19.85 2.33
N GLU A 331 37.03 -19.84 1.85
CA GLU A 331 36.64 -19.18 0.60
C GLU A 331 36.19 -17.73 0.87
N VAL A 332 36.65 -16.79 0.04
CA VAL A 332 36.33 -15.37 0.16
C VAL A 332 35.75 -14.84 -1.15
N ALA A 333 34.45 -14.53 -1.14
CA ALA A 333 33.75 -13.91 -2.25
C ALA A 333 33.92 -12.38 -2.19
N VAL A 334 34.85 -11.86 -2.99
CA VAL A 334 35.15 -10.43 -3.12
C VAL A 334 34.25 -9.82 -4.18
N SER A 335 33.35 -8.93 -3.75
CA SER A 335 32.47 -8.18 -4.64
C SER A 335 33.13 -6.88 -5.12
N ALA A 336 32.87 -6.51 -6.38
CA ALA A 336 33.29 -5.20 -6.88
C ALA A 336 32.57 -4.10 -6.13
N ILE A 337 33.29 -3.03 -5.79
CA ILE A 337 32.66 -1.75 -5.44
C ILE A 337 31.97 -1.25 -6.72
N GLN A 338 30.67 -1.53 -6.83
CA GLN A 338 29.85 -0.88 -7.84
C GLN A 338 29.68 0.59 -7.43
N PRO A 339 30.06 1.57 -8.27
CA PRO A 339 29.63 2.94 -8.04
C PRO A 339 28.10 2.93 -8.02
N GLN A 340 27.48 3.53 -6.99
CA GLN A 340 26.03 3.63 -7.00
C GLN A 340 25.60 4.45 -8.22
N PRO A 341 24.58 4.01 -8.97
CA PRO A 341 24.11 4.76 -10.12
C PRO A 341 23.56 6.10 -9.61
N VAL A 342 24.03 7.20 -10.20
CA VAL A 342 23.51 8.52 -9.89
C VAL A 342 22.01 8.54 -10.23
N SER A 343 21.20 8.93 -9.27
CA SER A 343 19.77 9.17 -9.45
C SER A 343 19.38 10.52 -8.90
N ILE A 344 18.37 11.13 -9.52
CA ILE A 344 17.87 12.45 -9.19
C ILE A 344 16.34 12.43 -9.16
N SER A 345 15.76 13.16 -8.22
CA SER A 345 14.32 13.41 -8.13
C SER A 345 14.07 14.89 -7.88
N ILE A 346 12.87 15.36 -8.23
CA ILE A 346 12.42 16.75 -8.09
C ILE A 346 11.11 16.80 -7.30
N SER A 347 10.97 17.79 -6.43
CA SER A 347 9.77 18.00 -5.61
C SER A 347 9.40 19.50 -5.53
N PRO A 348 8.11 19.87 -5.69
CA PRO A 348 7.01 19.00 -6.10
C PRO A 348 7.16 18.53 -7.56
N GLN A 349 6.55 17.40 -7.93
CA GLN A 349 6.55 16.91 -9.33
C GLN A 349 5.63 17.72 -10.26
N SER A 350 4.64 18.41 -9.69
CA SER A 350 3.83 19.38 -10.41
C SER A 350 3.38 20.54 -9.53
N ALA A 351 3.13 21.69 -10.16
CA ALA A 351 2.61 22.88 -9.50
C ALA A 351 1.61 23.60 -10.42
N SER A 352 0.63 24.29 -9.84
CA SER A 352 -0.27 25.19 -10.55
C SER A 352 -0.19 26.57 -9.91
N ILE A 353 0.27 27.57 -10.66
CA ILE A 353 0.56 28.91 -10.14
C ILE A 353 0.05 30.00 -11.10
N GLN A 354 -0.03 31.24 -10.60
CA GLN A 354 -0.38 32.40 -11.43
C GLN A 354 0.84 32.88 -12.24
N ALA A 355 0.58 33.50 -13.38
CA ALA A 355 1.60 34.19 -14.18
C ALA A 355 2.36 35.23 -13.32
N GLY A 356 3.68 35.27 -13.46
CA GLY A 356 4.57 36.10 -12.63
C GLY A 356 4.74 35.65 -11.16
N ALA A 357 4.04 34.61 -10.68
CA ALA A 357 4.28 34.04 -9.36
C ALA A 357 5.54 33.18 -9.32
N THR A 358 6.07 32.91 -8.11
CA THR A 358 7.24 32.03 -7.92
C THR A 358 6.89 30.74 -7.18
N GLN A 359 7.47 29.61 -7.62
CA GLN A 359 7.38 28.30 -6.98
C GLN A 359 8.78 27.81 -6.61
N GLN A 360 8.98 27.31 -5.39
CA GLN A 360 10.22 26.65 -5.01
C GLN A 360 10.18 25.18 -5.45
N PHE A 361 11.22 24.74 -6.16
CA PHE A 361 11.51 23.32 -6.37
C PHE A 361 12.74 22.92 -5.56
N SER A 362 12.81 21.64 -5.20
CA SER A 362 13.98 21.01 -4.61
C SER A 362 14.36 19.78 -5.41
N ALA A 363 15.65 19.54 -5.56
CA ALA A 363 16.18 18.33 -6.19
C ALA A 363 16.92 17.49 -5.15
N THR A 364 16.75 16.17 -5.19
CA THR A 364 17.51 15.23 -4.36
C THR A 364 18.33 14.33 -5.27
N VAL A 365 19.65 14.46 -5.18
CA VAL A 365 20.62 13.59 -5.85
C VAL A 365 21.08 12.49 -4.87
N SER A 366 21.25 11.26 -5.37
CA SER A 366 21.80 10.15 -4.59
C SER A 366 22.73 9.28 -5.45
N GLY A 367 23.54 8.45 -4.80
CA GLY A 367 24.54 7.59 -5.45
C GLY A 367 25.92 8.24 -5.67
N THR A 368 26.10 9.48 -5.21
CA THR A 368 27.31 10.30 -5.41
C THR A 368 27.55 11.21 -4.20
N GLN A 369 28.78 11.72 -4.06
CA GLN A 369 29.13 12.78 -3.09
C GLN A 369 28.86 14.19 -3.63
N ASP A 370 28.88 14.39 -4.95
CA ASP A 370 28.47 15.65 -5.57
C ASP A 370 26.95 15.67 -5.72
N LEU A 371 26.31 16.45 -4.84
CA LEU A 371 24.85 16.61 -4.77
C LEU A 371 24.34 17.83 -5.56
N ALA A 372 25.22 18.55 -6.26
CA ALA A 372 24.85 19.76 -7.00
C ALA A 372 24.04 19.44 -8.25
N VAL A 373 23.18 20.40 -8.62
CA VAL A 373 22.33 20.33 -9.82
C VAL A 373 22.37 21.65 -10.58
N THR A 374 22.26 21.56 -11.90
CA THR A 374 21.95 22.70 -12.77
C THR A 374 20.44 22.74 -12.99
N TRP A 375 19.83 23.90 -12.78
CA TRP A 375 18.41 24.13 -13.04
C TRP A 375 18.18 24.73 -14.42
N SER A 376 17.09 24.34 -15.07
CA SER A 376 16.60 24.93 -16.32
C SER A 376 15.07 24.93 -16.38
N ALA A 377 14.50 25.80 -17.21
CA ALA A 377 13.07 25.81 -17.51
C ALA A 377 12.84 26.06 -19.01
N ASP A 378 11.77 25.49 -19.57
CA ASP A 378 11.38 25.69 -20.98
C ASP A 378 10.53 26.96 -21.20
N GLY A 379 10.09 27.61 -20.12
CA GLY A 379 9.53 28.97 -20.11
C GLY A 379 9.45 29.54 -18.70
N GLY A 380 9.60 30.85 -18.57
CA GLY A 380 9.87 31.52 -17.28
C GLY A 380 11.37 31.56 -16.98
N ALA A 381 11.73 31.69 -15.71
CA ALA A 381 13.12 31.65 -15.24
C ALA A 381 13.23 30.77 -13.99
N VAL A 382 14.37 30.08 -13.80
CA VAL A 382 14.68 29.36 -12.55
C VAL A 382 16.09 29.72 -12.12
N ASP A 383 16.28 30.01 -10.84
CA ASP A 383 17.61 30.32 -10.29
C ASP A 383 18.37 29.06 -9.82
N ALA A 384 19.64 29.25 -9.44
CA ALA A 384 20.50 28.16 -8.96
C ALA A 384 20.01 27.48 -7.68
N THR A 385 19.05 28.06 -6.95
CA THR A 385 18.43 27.46 -5.76
C THR A 385 17.18 26.63 -6.08
N GLY A 386 16.75 26.59 -7.34
CA GLY A 386 15.51 25.92 -7.75
C GLY A 386 14.26 26.78 -7.58
N ARG A 387 14.41 28.10 -7.35
CA ARG A 387 13.27 29.01 -7.30
C ARG A 387 12.85 29.37 -8.72
N TYR A 388 11.72 28.83 -9.14
CA TYR A 388 11.09 29.12 -10.43
C TYR A 388 10.24 30.39 -10.35
N ALA A 389 10.27 31.20 -11.40
CA ALA A 389 9.39 32.33 -11.65
C ALA A 389 8.62 32.09 -12.97
N ALA A 390 7.29 32.06 -12.88
CA ALA A 390 6.42 31.83 -14.02
C ALA A 390 6.53 32.97 -15.05
N PRO A 391 6.46 32.67 -16.36
CA PRO A 391 6.31 33.69 -17.39
C PRO A 391 4.94 34.41 -17.28
N SER A 392 4.75 35.45 -18.08
CA SER A 392 3.54 36.27 -18.11
C SER A 392 2.37 35.62 -18.86
N ASN A 393 2.61 34.63 -19.71
CA ASN A 393 1.59 33.94 -20.48
C ASN A 393 1.16 32.63 -19.80
N ALA A 394 -0.12 32.28 -19.96
CA ALA A 394 -0.61 30.98 -19.56
C ALA A 394 -0.01 29.85 -20.43
N GLY A 395 0.11 28.66 -19.85
CA GLY A 395 0.66 27.50 -20.52
C GLY A 395 1.10 26.41 -19.55
N THR A 396 1.62 25.32 -20.13
CA THR A 396 2.28 24.26 -19.36
C THR A 396 3.77 24.33 -19.65
N PHE A 397 4.56 24.49 -18.60
CA PHE A 397 6.01 24.61 -18.63
C PHE A 397 6.65 23.48 -17.82
N HIS A 398 7.96 23.33 -17.94
CA HIS A 398 8.74 22.30 -17.26
C HIS A 398 9.95 22.92 -16.58
N VAL A 399 10.16 22.55 -15.32
CA VAL A 399 11.38 22.86 -14.56
C VAL A 399 12.19 21.58 -14.46
N THR A 400 13.43 21.60 -14.94
CA THR A 400 14.32 20.44 -14.95
C THR A 400 15.55 20.71 -14.09
N ALA A 401 15.83 19.78 -13.18
CA ALA A 401 17.11 19.70 -12.47
C ALA A 401 17.96 18.60 -13.12
N THR A 402 19.22 18.90 -13.44
CA THR A 402 20.20 17.96 -14.01
C THR A 402 21.37 17.80 -13.05
N SER A 403 21.78 16.55 -12.76
CA SER A 403 22.88 16.28 -11.84
C SER A 403 24.23 16.74 -12.39
N HIS A 404 25.09 17.30 -11.54
CA HIS A 404 26.48 17.60 -11.91
C HIS A 404 27.35 16.33 -12.02
N ALA A 405 27.12 15.36 -11.13
CA ALA A 405 27.89 14.10 -11.09
C ALA A 405 27.59 13.17 -12.27
N ASP A 406 26.40 13.24 -12.86
CA ASP A 406 26.06 12.55 -14.10
C ASP A 406 25.05 13.38 -14.89
N THR A 407 25.56 14.12 -15.89
CA THR A 407 24.75 15.02 -16.72
C THR A 407 23.75 14.29 -17.64
N SER A 408 23.78 12.94 -17.69
CA SER A 408 22.73 12.13 -18.32
C SER A 408 21.50 11.93 -17.43
N LYS A 409 21.55 12.37 -16.16
CA LYS A 409 20.47 12.24 -15.17
C LYS A 409 19.81 13.58 -14.90
N SER A 410 18.53 13.65 -15.22
CA SER A 410 17.68 14.79 -14.87
C SER A 410 16.33 14.34 -14.30
N ALA A 411 15.70 15.24 -13.56
CA ALA A 411 14.33 15.11 -13.09
C ALA A 411 13.54 16.37 -13.45
N THR A 412 12.36 16.18 -14.03
CA THR A 412 11.52 17.26 -14.56
C THR A 412 10.19 17.32 -13.82
N ALA A 413 9.80 18.52 -13.41
CA ALA A 413 8.49 18.85 -12.85
C ALA A 413 7.67 19.67 -13.84
N THR A 414 6.35 19.47 -13.86
CA THR A 414 5.42 20.18 -14.76
C THR A 414 4.73 21.32 -14.02
N VAL A 415 4.81 22.54 -14.57
CA VAL A 415 4.18 23.74 -14.02
C VAL A 415 3.07 24.21 -14.93
N THR A 416 1.83 24.16 -14.45
CA THR A 416 0.70 24.80 -15.12
C THR A 416 0.64 26.26 -14.67
N VAL A 417 0.94 27.17 -15.59
CA VAL A 417 0.82 28.60 -15.36
C VAL A 417 -0.53 29.05 -15.88
N THR A 418 -1.33 29.60 -14.97
CA THR A 418 -2.60 30.25 -15.28
C THR A 418 -2.39 31.76 -15.25
N VAL A 419 -2.95 32.48 -16.21
CA VAL A 419 -3.17 33.92 -16.00
C VAL A 419 -4.47 34.08 -15.19
N PRO A 420 -4.62 35.14 -14.39
CA PRO A 420 -5.91 35.44 -13.77
C PRO A 420 -6.95 35.76 -14.85
N SER A 421 -7.71 34.76 -15.29
CA SER A 421 -8.94 34.97 -16.06
C SER A 421 -10.08 35.35 -15.12
N GLY A 422 -9.87 36.40 -14.32
CA GLY A 422 -10.97 37.25 -13.89
C GLY A 422 -11.42 37.98 -15.15
N GLY A 423 -12.33 37.35 -15.90
CA GLY A 423 -12.68 37.77 -17.26
C GLY A 423 -12.89 39.27 -17.34
N VAL A 424 -12.22 39.92 -18.29
CA VAL A 424 -12.34 41.37 -18.45
C VAL A 424 -13.81 41.67 -18.63
N SER A 425 -14.33 42.57 -17.80
CA SER A 425 -15.75 42.90 -17.77
C SER A 425 -15.91 44.39 -17.90
N VAL A 426 -16.79 44.80 -18.81
CA VAL A 426 -17.11 46.20 -19.05
C VAL A 426 -18.53 46.44 -18.57
N THR A 427 -18.76 47.60 -17.96
CA THR A 427 -20.11 48.09 -17.62
C THR A 427 -20.22 49.54 -18.07
N ILE A 428 -21.40 49.94 -18.57
CA ILE A 428 -21.71 51.31 -18.97
C ILE A 428 -22.76 51.89 -18.01
N ARG A 429 -22.59 53.16 -17.64
CA ARG A 429 -23.58 53.91 -16.85
C ARG A 429 -23.82 55.30 -17.47
N PRO A 430 -25.09 55.71 -17.71
CA PRO A 430 -26.31 54.91 -17.55
C PRO A 430 -26.41 53.76 -18.56
N ALA A 431 -27.15 52.69 -18.23
CA ALA A 431 -27.36 51.55 -19.13
C ALA A 431 -28.46 51.82 -20.18
N SER A 432 -29.36 52.77 -19.91
CA SER A 432 -30.26 53.36 -20.89
C SER A 432 -30.63 54.80 -20.52
N ILE A 433 -31.00 55.62 -21.51
CA ILE A 433 -31.47 56.99 -21.32
C ILE A 433 -32.40 57.44 -22.45
N THR A 434 -33.31 58.36 -22.16
CA THR A 434 -34.08 59.12 -23.17
C THR A 434 -33.58 60.57 -23.19
N ILE A 435 -33.26 61.10 -24.37
CA ILE A 435 -32.83 62.49 -24.59
C ILE A 435 -33.47 63.06 -25.86
N ASN A 436 -33.48 64.39 -26.01
CA ASN A 436 -33.94 65.00 -27.26
C ASN A 436 -32.86 64.91 -28.35
N GLU A 437 -33.26 64.97 -29.62
CA GLU A 437 -32.35 65.09 -30.76
C GLU A 437 -31.35 66.25 -30.63
N SER A 438 -30.20 66.13 -31.30
CA SER A 438 -29.11 67.12 -31.25
C SER A 438 -28.64 67.53 -29.83
N THR A 439 -28.97 66.78 -28.76
CA THR A 439 -28.51 67.03 -27.39
C THR A 439 -27.39 66.07 -26.97
N GLY A 440 -26.71 66.38 -25.87
CA GLY A 440 -25.54 65.61 -25.41
C GLY A 440 -25.66 65.04 -24.00
N VAL A 441 -25.02 63.90 -23.77
CA VAL A 441 -24.93 63.24 -22.45
C VAL A 441 -23.59 62.49 -22.31
N THR A 442 -23.03 62.45 -21.10
CA THR A 442 -21.83 61.67 -20.81
C THR A 442 -22.18 60.25 -20.35
N PHE A 443 -21.62 59.25 -21.04
CA PHE A 443 -21.56 57.87 -20.58
C PHE A 443 -20.23 57.59 -19.90
N THR A 444 -20.28 56.79 -18.83
CA THR A 444 -19.08 56.29 -18.14
C THR A 444 -18.97 54.78 -18.33
N ALA A 445 -17.80 54.31 -18.77
CA ALA A 445 -17.48 52.89 -18.81
C ALA A 445 -16.55 52.53 -17.64
N THR A 446 -16.78 51.37 -17.02
CA THR A 446 -15.86 50.78 -16.03
C THR A 446 -15.38 49.43 -16.54
N VAL A 447 -14.05 49.27 -16.64
CA VAL A 447 -13.39 48.00 -16.97
C VAL A 447 -12.85 47.38 -15.68
N ALA A 448 -13.22 46.14 -15.40
CA ALA A 448 -12.68 45.34 -14.30
C ALA A 448 -11.95 44.10 -14.84
N GLY A 449 -10.93 43.62 -14.11
CA GLY A 449 -10.12 42.45 -14.50
C GLY A 449 -8.88 42.75 -15.35
N ALA A 450 -8.66 44.01 -15.75
CA ALA A 450 -7.52 44.44 -16.55
C ALA A 450 -6.70 45.57 -15.90
N GLN A 451 -5.42 45.69 -16.28
CA GLN A 451 -4.55 46.82 -15.90
C GLN A 451 -4.81 48.04 -16.78
N ASP A 452 -4.99 47.85 -18.09
CA ASP A 452 -5.55 48.87 -18.96
C ASP A 452 -7.08 48.90 -18.76
N THR A 453 -7.56 50.02 -18.25
CA THR A 453 -8.98 50.26 -17.96
C THR A 453 -9.65 51.15 -19.01
N SER A 454 -8.95 51.45 -20.12
CA SER A 454 -9.49 52.23 -21.22
C SER A 454 -10.44 51.41 -22.12
N VAL A 455 -11.35 52.13 -22.78
CA VAL A 455 -12.31 51.57 -23.73
C VAL A 455 -12.25 52.30 -25.06
N THR A 456 -12.65 51.60 -26.12
CA THR A 456 -13.04 52.21 -27.40
C THR A 456 -14.56 52.26 -27.46
N TRP A 457 -15.12 53.45 -27.72
CA TRP A 457 -16.55 53.67 -27.90
C TRP A 457 -16.96 53.46 -29.37
N SER A 458 -18.16 52.92 -29.59
CA SER A 458 -18.76 52.80 -30.93
C SER A 458 -20.29 52.83 -30.89
N LEU A 459 -20.91 53.13 -32.03
CA LEU A 459 -22.35 53.01 -32.27
C LEU A 459 -22.61 51.81 -33.16
N ARG A 460 -23.67 51.02 -32.87
CA ARG A 460 -24.11 49.96 -33.78
C ARG A 460 -24.65 50.52 -35.10
N GLU A 461 -25.28 51.68 -35.04
CA GLU A 461 -25.89 52.40 -36.16
C GLU A 461 -24.87 53.27 -36.93
N GLY A 462 -23.58 53.21 -36.58
CA GLY A 462 -22.55 54.04 -37.20
C GLY A 462 -22.77 55.53 -36.97
N LEU A 463 -22.40 56.37 -37.94
CA LEU A 463 -22.52 57.84 -37.83
C LEU A 463 -23.97 58.34 -37.81
N SER A 464 -24.93 57.55 -38.33
CA SER A 464 -26.36 57.86 -38.22
C SER A 464 -26.87 57.77 -36.78
N GLY A 465 -26.15 57.08 -35.90
CA GLY A 465 -26.46 57.01 -34.47
C GLY A 465 -25.92 58.17 -33.64
N GLY A 466 -25.41 59.25 -34.24
CA GLY A 466 -24.83 60.40 -33.52
C GLY A 466 -23.31 60.39 -33.44
N PHE A 467 -22.75 61.14 -32.48
CA PHE A 467 -21.31 61.38 -32.34
C PHE A 467 -20.77 61.13 -30.93
N PHE A 468 -19.49 60.76 -30.83
CA PHE A 468 -18.78 60.53 -29.56
C PHE A 468 -17.41 61.18 -29.53
N ASP A 469 -17.00 61.69 -28.37
CA ASP A 469 -15.60 61.93 -28.06
C ASP A 469 -14.95 60.74 -27.29
N GLN A 470 -13.61 60.78 -27.17
CA GLN A 470 -12.85 59.74 -26.45
C GLN A 470 -13.12 59.69 -24.93
N ARG A 471 -13.95 60.59 -24.39
CA ARG A 471 -14.29 60.70 -22.97
C ARG A 471 -15.69 60.14 -22.68
N GLY A 472 -16.40 59.64 -23.69
CA GLY A 472 -17.75 59.11 -23.56
C GLY A 472 -18.84 60.17 -23.64
N ASN A 473 -18.53 61.40 -24.08
CA ASN A 473 -19.56 62.40 -24.35
C ASN A 473 -20.25 62.04 -25.68
N TYR A 474 -21.50 61.63 -25.58
CA TYR A 474 -22.42 61.40 -26.69
C TYR A 474 -23.10 62.70 -27.11
N THR A 475 -23.35 62.85 -28.41
CA THR A 475 -24.35 63.78 -28.97
C THR A 475 -25.29 62.99 -29.87
N SER A 476 -26.59 63.06 -29.62
CA SER A 476 -27.61 62.38 -30.43
C SER A 476 -27.67 62.91 -31.86
N PRO A 477 -28.09 62.08 -32.83
CA PRO A 477 -28.41 62.54 -34.18
C PRO A 477 -29.63 63.49 -34.18
N ALA A 478 -29.96 63.99 -35.36
CA ALA A 478 -31.23 64.70 -35.63
C ALA A 478 -32.40 63.71 -35.78
N ASP A 479 -32.12 62.47 -36.21
CA ASP A 479 -33.14 61.44 -36.38
C ASP A 479 -33.59 60.88 -35.01
N VAL A 480 -34.90 60.82 -34.80
CA VAL A 480 -35.49 60.16 -33.62
C VAL A 480 -35.48 58.64 -33.75
N GLY A 481 -35.41 57.92 -32.62
CA GLY A 481 -35.35 56.46 -32.63
C GLY A 481 -34.61 55.86 -31.43
N VAL A 482 -34.27 54.58 -31.52
CA VAL A 482 -33.48 53.87 -30.49
C VAL A 482 -32.12 53.50 -31.07
N PHE A 483 -31.06 53.98 -30.42
CA PHE A 483 -29.67 53.82 -30.83
C PHE A 483 -28.88 53.04 -29.77
N HIS A 484 -27.78 52.39 -30.16
CA HIS A 484 -27.03 51.49 -29.29
C HIS A 484 -25.55 51.86 -29.23
N LEU A 485 -25.15 52.41 -28.10
CA LEU A 485 -23.77 52.64 -27.73
C LEU A 485 -23.11 51.34 -27.26
N ALA A 486 -21.87 51.10 -27.66
CA ALA A 486 -20.99 50.06 -27.14
C ALA A 486 -19.69 50.64 -26.58
N ALA A 487 -19.20 50.05 -25.49
CA ALA A 487 -17.87 50.27 -24.94
C ALA A 487 -17.13 48.95 -24.94
N THR A 488 -16.05 48.85 -25.72
CA THR A 488 -15.20 47.65 -25.83
C THR A 488 -13.90 47.89 -25.08
N SER A 489 -13.45 46.95 -24.26
CA SER A 489 -12.18 47.08 -23.54
C SER A 489 -11.01 47.04 -24.52
N ASN A 490 -10.03 47.94 -24.32
CA ASN A 490 -8.78 47.90 -25.09
C ASN A 490 -7.84 46.78 -24.60
N ALA A 491 -8.03 46.28 -23.38
CA ALA A 491 -7.29 45.16 -22.80
C ALA A 491 -7.77 43.78 -23.30
N ASP A 492 -9.06 43.66 -23.61
CA ASP A 492 -9.69 42.47 -24.17
C ASP A 492 -10.82 42.89 -25.12
N PRO A 493 -10.58 42.89 -26.46
CA PRO A 493 -11.61 43.25 -27.44
C PRO A 493 -12.84 42.32 -27.45
N GLY A 494 -12.80 41.16 -26.79
CA GLY A 494 -13.97 40.30 -26.58
C GLY A 494 -14.89 40.78 -25.45
N ALA A 495 -14.38 41.64 -24.56
CA ALA A 495 -15.12 42.21 -23.44
C ALA A 495 -15.72 43.57 -23.80
N PHE A 496 -17.05 43.62 -23.89
CA PHE A 496 -17.79 44.86 -24.15
C PHE A 496 -19.11 44.92 -23.36
N ALA A 497 -19.64 46.13 -23.23
CA ALA A 497 -21.01 46.39 -22.77
C ALA A 497 -21.73 47.27 -23.79
N THR A 498 -23.07 47.29 -23.70
CA THR A 498 -23.92 48.17 -24.52
C THR A 498 -24.91 48.95 -23.67
N ALA A 499 -25.24 50.16 -24.12
CA ALA A 499 -26.31 51.00 -23.56
C ALA A 499 -27.27 51.45 -24.68
N ALA A 500 -28.56 51.59 -24.36
CA ALA A 500 -29.59 52.00 -25.31
C ALA A 500 -29.96 53.48 -25.11
N ILE A 501 -30.09 54.24 -26.20
CA ILE A 501 -30.50 55.65 -26.16
C ILE A 501 -31.75 55.84 -26.99
N THR A 502 -32.83 56.28 -26.35
CA THR A 502 -34.03 56.74 -27.05
C THR A 502 -33.89 58.23 -27.33
N VAL A 503 -33.92 58.61 -28.60
CA VAL A 503 -33.89 60.00 -29.07
C VAL A 503 -35.30 60.40 -29.48
N THR A 504 -35.78 61.52 -28.97
CA THR A 504 -37.12 62.05 -29.24
C THR A 504 -37.07 63.49 -29.75
N TYR A 505 -38.12 63.93 -30.44
CA TYR A 505 -38.32 65.35 -30.73
C TYR A 505 -38.42 66.16 -29.43
N PRO A 506 -37.99 67.44 -29.41
CA PRO A 506 -38.28 68.32 -28.30
C PRO A 506 -39.80 68.48 -28.14
N TYR A 507 -40.31 68.19 -26.93
CA TYR A 507 -41.74 68.21 -26.60
C TYR A 507 -42.47 69.48 -27.08
N ASN A 508 -43.31 69.31 -28.11
CA ASN A 508 -44.27 70.33 -28.55
C ASN A 508 -45.66 70.04 -27.94
N PRO A 509 -46.23 70.94 -27.12
CA PRO A 509 -47.55 70.76 -26.52
C PRO A 509 -48.74 71.02 -27.48
N GLU A 510 -48.50 71.46 -28.73
CA GLU A 510 -49.57 71.70 -29.71
C GLU A 510 -49.96 70.43 -30.52
N GLU A 511 -49.01 69.53 -30.77
CA GLU A 511 -49.16 68.28 -31.57
C GLU A 511 -49.89 67.14 -30.81
N THR A 512 -50.25 67.34 -29.54
CA THR A 512 -51.02 66.32 -28.79
C THR A 512 -52.46 66.31 -29.28
N LEU A 513 -52.86 65.22 -29.94
CA LEU A 513 -54.24 65.03 -30.41
C LEU A 513 -55.23 65.04 -29.25
N VAL A 514 -56.39 65.68 -29.42
CA VAL A 514 -57.45 65.68 -28.40
C VAL A 514 -58.81 65.37 -29.03
N ASP A 515 -59.69 64.68 -28.29
CA ASP A 515 -61.07 64.43 -28.74
C ASP A 515 -61.88 65.73 -28.66
N HIS A 516 -62.34 66.22 -29.81
CA HIS A 516 -63.19 67.40 -29.96
C HIS A 516 -64.70 67.09 -29.82
N GLY A 517 -65.06 65.85 -29.47
CA GLY A 517 -66.41 65.41 -29.12
C GLY A 517 -67.06 64.45 -30.12
N GLY A 518 -66.37 64.08 -31.19
CA GLY A 518 -66.77 63.06 -32.16
C GLY A 518 -66.36 61.64 -31.76
N GLY A 519 -65.20 61.48 -31.12
CA GLY A 519 -64.57 60.18 -30.86
C GLY A 519 -64.20 59.39 -32.12
N GLY A 520 -63.60 58.21 -31.93
CA GLY A 520 -63.22 57.29 -33.01
C GLY A 520 -64.21 56.13 -33.24
N VAL A 521 -64.18 55.56 -34.44
CA VAL A 521 -64.94 54.36 -34.84
C VAL A 521 -64.06 53.11 -34.64
N ALA A 522 -64.21 52.47 -33.48
CA ALA A 522 -63.38 51.33 -33.08
C ALA A 522 -63.57 50.05 -33.92
N SER A 523 -64.62 49.93 -34.73
CA SER A 523 -64.85 48.73 -35.55
C SER A 523 -65.38 49.11 -36.93
N VAL A 524 -64.59 48.80 -37.96
CA VAL A 524 -64.95 49.07 -39.36
C VAL A 524 -65.04 47.80 -40.21
N ARG A 525 -66.10 47.72 -41.03
CA ARG A 525 -66.21 46.75 -42.14
C ARG A 525 -65.72 47.46 -43.40
N LEU A 526 -64.55 47.07 -43.87
CA LEU A 526 -63.79 47.80 -44.88
C LEU A 526 -63.96 47.18 -46.27
N PHE A 527 -64.30 48.01 -47.26
CA PHE A 527 -64.34 47.65 -48.67
C PHE A 527 -63.32 48.49 -49.45
N SER A 528 -62.92 48.00 -50.62
CA SER A 528 -62.24 48.83 -51.63
C SER A 528 -63.10 48.93 -52.87
N ILE A 529 -63.14 50.10 -53.49
CA ILE A 529 -63.71 50.30 -54.83
C ILE A 529 -62.55 50.62 -55.77
N TRP A 530 -62.62 50.09 -56.98
CA TRP A 530 -61.71 50.42 -58.07
C TRP A 530 -62.54 51.07 -59.17
N TRP A 531 -62.44 52.39 -59.28
CA TRP A 531 -63.27 53.20 -60.18
C TRP A 531 -62.43 53.73 -61.35
N GLY A 532 -62.80 53.33 -62.58
CA GLY A 532 -62.10 53.69 -63.81
C GLY A 532 -61.47 52.51 -64.54
N ASP A 533 -60.76 52.81 -65.63
CA ASP A 533 -60.12 51.79 -66.49
C ASP A 533 -59.12 50.94 -65.66
N PRO A 534 -59.31 49.61 -65.56
CA PRO A 534 -58.40 48.74 -64.80
C PRO A 534 -56.94 48.81 -65.26
N SER A 535 -56.68 49.20 -66.51
CA SER A 535 -55.33 49.36 -67.07
C SER A 535 -54.64 50.67 -66.70
N ALA A 536 -55.36 51.64 -66.12
CA ALA A 536 -54.78 52.88 -65.61
C ALA A 536 -54.02 52.68 -64.29
N PHE A 537 -54.39 51.66 -63.51
CA PHE A 537 -53.75 51.34 -62.22
C PHE A 537 -52.47 50.50 -62.42
N ALA A 538 -51.55 50.55 -61.44
CA ALA A 538 -50.41 49.65 -61.45
C ALA A 538 -50.87 48.18 -61.30
N PRO A 539 -50.33 47.23 -62.08
CA PRO A 539 -50.87 45.86 -62.16
C PRO A 539 -50.93 45.09 -60.84
N ASP A 540 -50.13 45.50 -59.85
CA ASP A 540 -50.05 44.88 -58.53
C ASP A 540 -50.78 45.67 -57.42
N ALA A 541 -51.15 46.94 -57.64
CA ALA A 541 -51.71 47.82 -56.60
C ALA A 541 -52.92 47.22 -55.89
N ARG A 542 -53.86 46.65 -56.65
CA ARG A 542 -55.05 46.00 -56.11
C ARG A 542 -54.73 44.81 -55.21
N ALA A 543 -53.85 43.92 -55.65
CA ALA A 543 -53.47 42.75 -54.87
C ALA A 543 -52.78 43.17 -53.56
N VAL A 544 -51.86 44.14 -53.62
CA VAL A 544 -51.10 44.61 -52.46
C VAL A 544 -51.99 45.30 -51.42
N GLN A 545 -52.97 46.09 -51.84
CA GLN A 545 -53.94 46.74 -50.94
C GLN A 545 -54.95 45.76 -50.33
N GLU A 546 -55.49 44.82 -51.14
CA GLU A 546 -56.33 43.74 -50.62
C GLU A 546 -55.57 42.89 -49.58
N ASP A 547 -54.30 42.58 -49.84
CA ASP A 547 -53.46 41.80 -48.92
C ASP A 547 -53.14 42.55 -47.63
N LEU A 548 -52.90 43.87 -47.65
CA LEU A 548 -52.72 44.65 -46.43
C LEU A 548 -54.01 44.69 -45.59
N PHE A 549 -55.16 45.01 -46.20
CA PHE A 549 -56.41 45.14 -45.45
C PHE A 549 -56.90 43.81 -44.86
N ARG A 550 -56.56 42.66 -45.48
CA ARG A 550 -56.82 41.32 -44.91
C ARG A 550 -56.00 41.01 -43.66
N THR A 551 -54.88 41.69 -43.41
CA THR A 551 -53.92 41.36 -42.33
C THR A 551 -53.61 42.48 -41.35
N ILE A 552 -54.12 43.69 -41.59
CA ILE A 552 -53.96 44.84 -40.67
C ILE A 552 -54.66 44.60 -39.32
N ASN A 553 -55.73 43.80 -39.29
CA ASN A 553 -56.51 43.54 -38.08
C ASN A 553 -55.70 42.76 -37.02
N GLY A 554 -55.63 43.30 -35.81
CA GLY A 554 -54.83 42.72 -34.72
C GLY A 554 -53.31 42.91 -34.86
N SER A 555 -52.85 43.69 -35.84
CA SER A 555 -51.44 44.09 -35.94
C SER A 555 -51.04 45.09 -34.84
N GLY A 556 -49.74 45.16 -34.50
CA GLY A 556 -49.21 46.17 -33.59
C GLY A 556 -49.47 47.59 -34.08
N TYR A 557 -49.30 47.79 -35.39
CA TYR A 557 -49.59 49.03 -36.11
C TYR A 557 -51.05 49.50 -35.95
N LEU A 558 -52.05 48.67 -36.22
CA LEU A 558 -53.46 49.02 -35.92
C LEU A 558 -53.66 49.25 -34.41
N GLY A 559 -52.94 48.51 -33.58
CA GLY A 559 -52.95 48.69 -32.12
C GLY A 559 -52.54 50.07 -31.62
N LEU A 560 -51.84 50.88 -32.44
CA LEU A 560 -51.49 52.27 -32.11
C LEU A 560 -52.72 53.15 -31.91
N ILE A 561 -53.79 52.93 -32.68
CA ILE A 561 -54.96 53.82 -32.66
C ILE A 561 -55.93 53.51 -31.50
N ASN A 562 -55.72 52.41 -30.76
CA ASN A 562 -56.52 52.03 -29.59
C ASN A 562 -56.64 53.16 -28.54
N GLN A 563 -55.61 54.01 -28.42
CA GLN A 563 -55.60 55.15 -27.50
C GLN A 563 -56.64 56.24 -27.84
N TYR A 564 -57.17 56.23 -29.06
CA TYR A 564 -58.19 57.15 -29.58
C TYR A 564 -59.59 56.51 -29.61
N MET A 565 -59.71 55.21 -29.31
CA MET A 565 -60.97 54.45 -29.37
C MET A 565 -61.76 54.45 -28.06
N ASN A 566 -61.57 55.46 -27.20
CA ASN A 566 -62.30 55.65 -25.94
C ASN A 566 -62.38 54.37 -25.06
N GLY A 567 -61.28 53.60 -25.04
CA GLY A 567 -61.14 52.36 -24.25
C GLY A 567 -61.53 51.06 -24.97
N ALA A 568 -62.01 51.13 -26.21
CA ALA A 568 -62.20 49.98 -27.08
C ALA A 568 -60.91 49.60 -27.84
N THR A 569 -60.90 48.41 -28.44
CA THR A 569 -59.83 47.97 -29.36
C THR A 569 -60.25 48.25 -30.80
N ALA A 570 -59.37 48.86 -31.58
CA ALA A 570 -59.54 49.06 -33.01
C ALA A 570 -59.57 47.72 -33.77
N THR A 571 -60.59 47.52 -34.60
CA THR A 571 -60.75 46.33 -35.44
C THR A 571 -61.16 46.68 -36.86
N VAL A 572 -60.55 46.01 -37.82
CA VAL A 572 -60.83 46.15 -39.26
C VAL A 572 -61.27 44.79 -39.79
N SER A 573 -62.40 44.71 -40.49
CA SER A 573 -62.86 43.50 -41.15
C SER A 573 -62.96 43.74 -42.64
N TYR A 574 -61.98 43.27 -43.42
CA TYR A 574 -61.98 43.48 -44.87
C TYR A 574 -63.01 42.58 -45.56
N ALA A 575 -64.03 43.22 -46.15
CA ALA A 575 -65.17 42.58 -46.77
C ALA A 575 -65.02 42.35 -48.29
N GLY A 576 -64.03 42.98 -48.93
CA GLY A 576 -63.64 42.73 -50.32
C GLY A 576 -63.51 43.97 -51.20
N SER A 577 -63.23 43.74 -52.49
CA SER A 577 -63.10 44.78 -53.51
C SER A 577 -64.24 44.72 -54.53
N LEU A 578 -64.90 45.87 -54.76
CA LEU A 578 -65.83 46.11 -55.85
C LEU A 578 -65.12 46.85 -57.00
N SER A 579 -65.76 46.99 -58.15
CA SER A 579 -65.17 47.69 -59.30
C SER A 579 -66.24 48.29 -60.19
N ASP A 580 -66.07 49.56 -60.55
CA ASP A 580 -66.76 50.20 -61.67
C ASP A 580 -65.73 50.54 -62.75
N PRO A 581 -65.78 49.93 -63.95
CA PRO A 581 -64.85 50.26 -65.02
C PRO A 581 -65.20 51.55 -65.76
N THR A 582 -66.28 52.27 -65.42
CA THR A 582 -66.59 53.55 -66.09
C THR A 582 -65.66 54.67 -65.65
N PRO A 583 -65.35 55.66 -66.52
CA PRO A 583 -64.49 56.78 -66.14
C PRO A 583 -65.13 57.63 -65.02
N PRO A 584 -64.41 57.90 -63.92
CA PRO A 584 -64.92 58.76 -62.83
C PRO A 584 -65.15 60.21 -63.31
N PRO A 585 -66.09 60.95 -62.70
CA PRO A 585 -66.34 62.35 -63.03
C PRO A 585 -65.23 63.27 -62.50
N SER A 586 -64.79 64.23 -63.32
CA SER A 586 -63.60 65.04 -63.05
C SER A 586 -63.81 66.25 -62.11
N ASN A 587 -65.02 66.45 -61.59
CA ASN A 587 -65.40 67.71 -60.93
C ASN A 587 -66.42 67.62 -59.76
N GLU A 588 -66.83 66.44 -59.27
CA GLU A 588 -67.84 66.34 -58.19
C GLU A 588 -67.46 65.35 -57.07
N LEU A 589 -66.76 65.87 -56.05
CA LEU A 589 -66.41 65.14 -54.82
C LEU A 589 -67.63 64.65 -54.02
N GLY A 590 -68.80 65.25 -54.23
CA GLY A 590 -70.04 64.90 -53.51
C GLY A 590 -70.62 63.53 -53.89
N MET A 591 -70.27 62.98 -55.06
CA MET A 591 -70.83 61.72 -55.57
C MET A 591 -70.15 60.45 -55.04
N LEU A 592 -69.06 60.57 -54.27
CA LEU A 592 -68.24 59.43 -53.84
C LEU A 592 -69.03 58.40 -53.00
N ALA A 593 -69.87 58.87 -52.08
CA ALA A 593 -70.70 58.00 -51.27
C ALA A 593 -71.89 57.43 -52.05
N ASP A 594 -72.45 58.18 -52.99
CA ASP A 594 -73.52 57.72 -53.88
C ASP A 594 -73.02 56.58 -54.77
N GLU A 595 -71.81 56.69 -55.33
CA GLU A 595 -71.19 55.63 -56.13
C GLU A 595 -70.95 54.36 -55.30
N ALA A 596 -70.39 54.51 -54.09
CA ALA A 596 -70.25 53.39 -53.18
C ALA A 596 -71.59 52.73 -52.82
N CYS A 597 -72.66 53.54 -52.66
CA CYS A 597 -74.01 53.06 -52.41
C CYS A 597 -74.62 52.31 -53.61
N ASN A 598 -74.44 52.84 -54.83
CA ASN A 598 -74.85 52.20 -56.08
C ASN A 598 -74.17 50.84 -56.27
N LEU A 599 -72.86 50.76 -55.98
CA LEU A 599 -72.10 49.52 -56.03
C LEU A 599 -72.52 48.53 -54.94
N PHE A 600 -72.90 49.00 -53.75
CA PHE A 600 -73.47 48.15 -52.71
C PHE A 600 -74.81 47.54 -53.16
N ASP A 601 -75.72 48.35 -53.70
CA ASP A 601 -77.01 47.90 -54.25
C ASP A 601 -76.82 46.90 -55.40
N ALA A 602 -75.93 47.20 -56.35
CA ALA A 602 -75.64 46.34 -57.49
C ALA A 602 -75.05 44.97 -57.09
N ASN A 603 -74.40 44.89 -55.93
CA ASN A 603 -73.80 43.66 -55.40
C ASN A 603 -74.62 43.02 -54.24
N GLY A 604 -75.79 43.58 -53.90
CA GLY A 604 -76.66 43.06 -52.83
C GLY A 604 -76.07 43.21 -51.42
N ILE A 605 -75.20 44.20 -51.21
CA ILE A 605 -74.54 44.48 -49.93
C ILE A 605 -75.42 45.46 -49.14
N ALA A 606 -76.02 45.00 -48.04
CA ALA A 606 -76.74 45.88 -47.13
C ALA A 606 -75.76 46.79 -46.37
N PRO A 607 -75.92 48.13 -46.39
CA PRO A 607 -75.14 49.05 -45.56
C PRO A 607 -75.39 48.83 -44.07
N GLN A 608 -74.38 49.10 -43.25
CA GLN A 608 -74.48 49.07 -41.79
C GLN A 608 -73.58 50.13 -41.14
N ALA A 609 -73.77 50.36 -39.84
CA ALA A 609 -72.88 51.26 -39.09
C ALA A 609 -71.44 50.72 -39.05
N GLY A 610 -70.46 51.60 -39.24
CA GLY A 610 -69.05 51.23 -39.33
C GLY A 610 -68.63 50.71 -40.71
N ASP A 611 -69.46 50.82 -41.75
CA ASP A 611 -68.98 50.57 -43.11
C ASP A 611 -68.00 51.67 -43.55
N ALA A 612 -66.83 51.25 -44.00
CA ALA A 612 -65.78 52.09 -44.53
C ALA A 612 -65.42 51.65 -45.96
N VAL A 613 -65.18 52.60 -46.85
CA VAL A 613 -64.93 52.34 -48.28
C VAL A 613 -63.74 53.15 -48.76
N MET A 614 -62.74 52.46 -49.31
CA MET A 614 -61.56 53.06 -49.93
C MET A 614 -61.76 53.10 -51.45
N ILE A 615 -62.08 54.27 -51.99
CA ILE A 615 -62.32 54.50 -53.41
C ILE A 615 -60.99 54.80 -54.09
N ASN A 616 -60.42 53.79 -54.75
CA ASN A 616 -59.24 53.92 -55.59
C ASN A 616 -59.69 54.35 -56.98
N SER A 617 -59.39 55.59 -57.36
CA SER A 617 -59.90 56.21 -58.58
C SER A 617 -58.82 56.34 -59.65
N SER A 618 -59.16 56.11 -60.92
CA SER A 618 -58.21 56.20 -62.04
C SER A 618 -57.86 57.64 -62.43
N ASP A 619 -58.57 58.65 -61.90
CA ASP A 619 -58.41 60.08 -62.20
C ASP A 619 -58.15 60.89 -60.92
N LEU A 620 -57.78 62.16 -61.07
CA LEU A 620 -57.60 63.12 -59.97
C LEU A 620 -58.61 64.28 -60.13
N PRO A 621 -59.53 64.51 -59.17
CA PRO A 621 -60.57 65.53 -59.31
C PRO A 621 -59.97 66.93 -59.39
N SER A 622 -60.55 67.77 -60.26
CA SER A 622 -60.07 69.13 -60.46
C SER A 622 -60.13 69.95 -59.16
N GLY A 623 -58.98 70.48 -58.74
CA GLY A 623 -58.83 71.28 -57.51
C GLY A 623 -58.28 70.51 -56.29
N MET A 624 -58.10 69.19 -56.38
CA MET A 624 -57.46 68.42 -55.31
C MET A 624 -55.96 68.75 -55.21
N THR A 625 -55.49 69.09 -54.00
CA THR A 625 -54.07 69.40 -53.70
C THR A 625 -53.40 68.37 -52.78
N GLY A 626 -54.18 67.48 -52.15
CA GLY A 626 -53.70 66.41 -51.28
C GLY A 626 -53.45 65.09 -52.03
N CYS A 627 -52.90 64.10 -51.33
CA CYS A 627 -52.56 62.79 -51.88
C CYS A 627 -53.58 61.68 -51.58
N ALA A 628 -54.54 62.00 -50.73
CA ALA A 628 -55.82 61.36 -50.51
C ALA A 628 -56.67 62.38 -49.70
N PHE A 629 -57.90 62.02 -49.34
CA PHE A 629 -58.69 62.66 -48.29
C PHE A 629 -59.83 61.71 -47.88
N HIS A 630 -60.51 61.99 -46.78
CA HIS A 630 -61.73 61.27 -46.41
C HIS A 630 -62.93 62.19 -46.15
N MET A 631 -64.11 61.57 -46.11
CA MET A 631 -65.38 62.22 -45.85
C MET A 631 -66.43 61.22 -45.34
N VAL A 632 -67.58 61.71 -44.89
CA VAL A 632 -68.77 60.88 -44.62
C VAL A 632 -69.86 61.19 -45.63
N GLY A 633 -70.49 60.13 -46.14
CA GLY A 633 -71.75 60.24 -46.86
C GLY A 633 -72.86 59.40 -46.23
N ASN A 634 -73.98 59.28 -46.96
CA ASN A 634 -75.12 58.49 -46.54
C ASN A 634 -75.45 57.41 -47.59
N CYS A 635 -75.69 56.19 -47.14
CA CYS A 635 -76.25 55.14 -47.99
C CYS A 635 -77.41 54.47 -47.25
N HIS A 636 -78.62 54.59 -47.82
CA HIS A 636 -79.88 54.07 -47.26
C HIS A 636 -80.13 54.43 -45.78
N GLY A 637 -79.72 55.62 -45.35
CA GLY A 637 -79.86 56.10 -43.97
C GLY A 637 -78.68 55.74 -43.04
N HIS A 638 -77.74 54.90 -43.49
CA HIS A 638 -76.50 54.61 -42.76
C HIS A 638 -75.40 55.61 -43.14
N GLN A 639 -74.59 56.03 -42.17
CA GLN A 639 -73.37 56.78 -42.45
C GLN A 639 -72.32 55.85 -43.05
N LEU A 640 -71.76 56.27 -44.18
CA LEU A 640 -70.70 55.57 -44.89
C LEU A 640 -69.41 56.39 -44.74
N LEU A 641 -68.36 55.77 -44.21
CA LEU A 641 -67.04 56.40 -44.10
C LEU A 641 -66.30 56.19 -45.43
N VAL A 642 -65.86 57.25 -46.08
CA VAL A 642 -65.35 57.20 -47.46
C VAL A 642 -63.96 57.82 -47.52
N GLY A 643 -62.95 56.99 -47.80
CA GLY A 643 -61.59 57.46 -48.12
C GLY A 643 -61.41 57.48 -49.64
N TYR A 644 -60.89 58.59 -50.17
CA TYR A 644 -60.61 58.78 -51.58
C TYR A 644 -59.11 58.69 -51.86
N VAL A 645 -58.71 57.71 -52.67
CA VAL A 645 -57.32 57.43 -53.01
C VAL A 645 -57.13 57.62 -54.53
N PRO A 646 -56.55 58.74 -54.99
CA PRO A 646 -56.26 58.92 -56.41
C PRO A 646 -55.16 57.95 -56.87
N ASN A 647 -55.16 57.62 -58.16
CA ASN A 647 -54.10 56.83 -58.78
C ASN A 647 -52.72 57.51 -58.59
N PRO A 648 -51.74 56.90 -57.89
CA PRO A 648 -50.45 57.54 -57.59
C PRO A 648 -49.56 57.84 -58.81
N LEU A 649 -49.97 57.39 -60.00
CA LEU A 649 -49.34 57.75 -61.28
C LEU A 649 -49.70 59.17 -61.76
N LEU A 650 -50.75 59.78 -61.19
CA LEU A 650 -51.19 61.16 -61.48
C LEU A 650 -50.56 62.21 -60.54
N GLY A 651 -49.88 61.74 -59.50
CA GLY A 651 -49.30 62.53 -58.41
C GLY A 651 -49.09 61.63 -57.20
N CYS A 652 -48.27 62.04 -56.23
CA CYS A 652 -48.10 61.33 -54.95
C CYS A 652 -47.39 59.95 -54.96
N GLY A 653 -46.92 59.47 -56.11
CA GLY A 653 -46.07 58.27 -56.18
C GLY A 653 -44.78 58.33 -55.34
N ASN A 654 -44.36 59.50 -54.87
CA ASN A 654 -43.24 59.69 -53.94
C ASN A 654 -43.52 59.20 -52.50
N LEU A 655 -44.78 58.95 -52.13
CA LEU A 655 -45.15 58.36 -50.83
C LEU A 655 -44.86 56.85 -50.75
N GLY A 656 -44.58 56.20 -51.89
CA GLY A 656 -44.37 54.76 -51.99
C GLY A 656 -43.03 54.30 -51.41
N GLN A 657 -42.99 53.99 -50.11
CA GLN A 657 -41.80 53.50 -49.44
C GLN A 657 -41.44 52.07 -49.84
N GLN A 658 -40.20 51.91 -50.31
CA GLN A 658 -39.65 50.62 -50.74
C GLN A 658 -39.06 49.84 -49.56
N CYS A 659 -39.88 49.01 -48.94
CA CYS A 659 -39.54 48.24 -47.72
C CYS A 659 -38.83 46.91 -47.97
N GLY A 660 -38.02 46.81 -49.04
CA GLY A 660 -37.43 45.54 -49.49
C GLY A 660 -38.45 44.51 -49.99
N ASN A 661 -39.72 44.91 -50.14
CA ASN A 661 -40.77 44.12 -50.79
C ASN A 661 -40.59 44.15 -52.33
N ARG A 662 -41.44 43.43 -53.06
CA ARG A 662 -41.41 43.36 -54.54
C ARG A 662 -42.48 44.24 -55.20
N ASN A 663 -43.14 45.09 -54.42
CA ASN A 663 -44.27 45.88 -54.87
C ASN A 663 -43.78 47.07 -55.69
N SER A 664 -44.53 47.46 -56.71
CA SER A 664 -44.26 48.67 -57.46
C SER A 664 -44.35 49.89 -56.54
N THR A 665 -43.59 50.94 -56.85
CA THR A 665 -43.65 52.20 -56.09
C THR A 665 -45.07 52.79 -56.08
N ALA A 666 -45.82 52.61 -57.18
CA ALA A 666 -47.23 52.99 -57.24
C ALA A 666 -48.10 52.15 -56.31
N ALA A 667 -47.92 50.82 -56.24
CA ALA A 667 -48.64 49.97 -55.29
C ALA A 667 -48.32 50.31 -53.82
N ASN A 668 -47.05 50.56 -53.49
CA ASN A 668 -46.66 51.03 -52.15
C ASN A 668 -47.25 52.42 -51.84
N ALA A 669 -47.36 53.32 -52.82
CA ALA A 669 -48.00 54.62 -52.64
C ALA A 669 -49.53 54.52 -52.45
N THR A 670 -50.22 53.67 -53.23
CA THR A 670 -51.65 53.39 -53.05
C THR A 670 -51.92 52.87 -51.64
N VAL A 671 -51.10 51.94 -51.16
CA VAL A 671 -51.27 51.37 -49.81
C VAL A 671 -50.90 52.36 -48.72
N HIS A 672 -49.90 53.22 -48.92
CA HIS A 672 -49.62 54.31 -47.99
C HIS A 672 -50.83 55.23 -47.84
N SER A 673 -51.33 55.82 -48.94
CA SER A 673 -52.51 56.70 -48.93
C SER A 673 -53.76 56.01 -48.37
N ALA A 674 -54.06 54.79 -48.81
CA ALA A 674 -55.24 54.06 -48.34
C ALA A 674 -55.16 53.65 -46.86
N THR A 675 -53.96 53.55 -46.29
CA THR A 675 -53.75 53.28 -44.86
C THR A 675 -53.77 54.56 -44.03
N HIS A 676 -53.28 55.67 -44.59
CA HIS A 676 -53.37 57.03 -44.03
C HIS A 676 -54.84 57.37 -43.72
N GLU A 677 -55.66 57.40 -44.77
CA GLU A 677 -57.10 57.69 -44.64
C GLU A 677 -57.83 56.67 -43.76
N LEU A 678 -57.42 55.39 -43.75
CA LEU A 678 -58.06 54.40 -42.88
C LEU A 678 -57.86 54.73 -41.40
N MET A 679 -56.67 55.17 -41.01
CA MET A 679 -56.38 55.51 -39.62
C MET A 679 -57.11 56.80 -39.22
N GLU A 680 -57.14 57.78 -40.11
CA GLU A 680 -57.80 59.07 -39.88
C GLU A 680 -59.32 58.93 -39.84
N ILE A 681 -59.94 58.23 -40.80
CA ILE A 681 -61.37 57.85 -40.76
C ILE A 681 -61.74 57.15 -39.43
N MET A 682 -60.86 56.32 -38.89
CA MET A 682 -61.14 55.64 -37.63
C MET A 682 -61.00 56.55 -36.43
N THR A 683 -60.16 57.60 -36.46
CA THR A 683 -59.89 58.48 -35.30
C THR A 683 -60.60 59.83 -35.34
N ASP A 684 -60.82 60.41 -36.52
CA ASP A 684 -61.74 61.52 -36.75
C ASP A 684 -62.65 61.25 -37.97
N PRO A 685 -63.65 60.37 -37.84
CA PRO A 685 -64.62 60.13 -38.91
C PRO A 685 -65.40 61.37 -39.34
N PHE A 686 -65.51 62.45 -38.54
CA PHE A 686 -66.54 63.48 -38.72
C PHE A 686 -66.00 64.93 -38.72
N GLY A 687 -64.68 65.13 -38.70
CA GLY A 687 -64.03 66.44 -38.52
C GLY A 687 -64.23 67.04 -37.12
N ASN A 688 -64.51 66.20 -36.12
CA ASN A 688 -64.67 66.60 -34.71
C ASN A 688 -64.19 65.54 -33.69
N GLY A 689 -63.48 64.51 -34.13
CA GLY A 689 -62.84 63.47 -33.33
C GLY A 689 -61.45 63.90 -32.85
N TRP A 690 -60.40 63.16 -33.20
CA TRP A 690 -59.04 63.34 -32.66
C TRP A 690 -58.08 64.05 -33.62
N TYR A 691 -57.83 65.34 -33.40
CA TYR A 691 -56.83 66.15 -34.12
C TYR A 691 -56.04 67.09 -33.20
N GLY A 692 -55.03 67.76 -33.76
CA GLY A 692 -54.13 68.68 -33.06
C GLY A 692 -54.82 69.90 -32.40
N ARG A 693 -54.32 70.30 -31.22
CA ARG A 693 -55.04 71.19 -30.28
C ARG A 693 -55.31 72.62 -30.78
N SER A 694 -54.55 73.12 -31.76
CA SER A 694 -54.51 74.54 -32.13
C SER A 694 -55.37 74.93 -33.35
N SER A 695 -55.97 74.00 -34.07
CA SER A 695 -56.87 74.30 -35.20
C SER A 695 -57.81 73.12 -35.52
N PRO A 696 -59.04 73.34 -36.04
CA PRO A 696 -59.82 72.30 -36.77
C PRO A 696 -59.20 71.90 -38.12
N THR A 697 -57.97 72.32 -38.38
CA THR A 697 -57.05 71.86 -39.44
C THR A 697 -55.69 71.49 -38.84
N GLY A 698 -55.63 71.17 -37.54
CA GLY A 698 -54.47 70.55 -36.92
C GLY A 698 -54.29 69.16 -37.50
N GLY A 699 -53.08 68.60 -37.44
CA GLY A 699 -52.86 67.30 -38.04
C GLY A 699 -53.75 66.25 -37.38
N GLU A 700 -54.32 65.38 -38.21
CA GLU A 700 -54.90 64.13 -37.77
C GLU A 700 -53.77 63.10 -37.53
N ILE A 701 -54.14 61.88 -37.17
CA ILE A 701 -53.17 60.90 -36.64
C ILE A 701 -52.03 60.55 -37.61
N ALA A 702 -52.25 60.54 -38.93
CA ALA A 702 -51.22 60.24 -39.91
C ALA A 702 -50.55 61.52 -40.45
N ASP A 703 -51.30 62.61 -40.54
CA ASP A 703 -50.85 63.96 -40.92
C ASP A 703 -49.74 64.53 -40.03
N GLU A 704 -49.85 64.41 -38.69
CA GLU A 704 -48.84 64.91 -37.72
C GLU A 704 -47.46 64.27 -37.90
N CYS A 705 -47.38 63.13 -38.60
CA CYS A 705 -46.18 62.31 -38.68
C CYS A 705 -45.65 62.11 -40.10
N ASN A 706 -46.53 61.97 -41.08
CA ASN A 706 -46.34 62.02 -42.56
C ASN A 706 -45.01 61.47 -43.11
N THR A 707 -44.44 60.46 -42.44
CA THR A 707 -43.16 59.85 -42.77
C THR A 707 -43.39 58.38 -43.11
N PRO A 708 -43.14 57.96 -44.36
CA PRO A 708 -43.33 56.57 -44.74
C PRO A 708 -42.41 55.61 -43.98
N VAL A 709 -43.00 54.59 -43.37
CA VAL A 709 -42.35 53.60 -42.49
C VAL A 709 -42.66 52.18 -42.94
N CYS A 710 -41.78 51.24 -42.59
CA CYS A 710 -41.89 49.86 -42.99
C CYS A 710 -42.43 48.99 -41.87
N VAL A 711 -43.68 48.54 -42.01
CA VAL A 711 -44.41 47.75 -41.01
C VAL A 711 -44.52 46.29 -41.46
N GLN A 712 -44.17 45.37 -40.57
CA GLN A 712 -44.31 43.93 -40.79
C GLN A 712 -45.72 43.46 -40.38
N LEU A 713 -46.53 43.11 -41.37
CA LEU A 713 -47.82 42.43 -41.17
C LEU A 713 -47.66 40.91 -41.37
N ALA A 714 -48.73 40.16 -41.11
CA ALA A 714 -48.71 38.69 -41.09
C ALA A 714 -48.31 38.04 -42.45
N ASN A 715 -48.51 38.75 -43.56
CA ASN A 715 -48.24 38.28 -44.93
C ASN A 715 -47.09 39.02 -45.66
N GLY A 716 -46.57 40.12 -45.11
CA GLY A 716 -45.56 40.92 -45.81
C GLY A 716 -45.12 42.18 -45.06
N ILE A 717 -44.14 42.89 -45.63
CA ILE A 717 -43.71 44.21 -45.16
C ILE A 717 -44.29 45.28 -46.09
N TYR A 718 -44.97 46.26 -45.52
CA TYR A 718 -45.67 47.32 -46.25
C TYR A 718 -45.13 48.70 -45.88
N GLY A 719 -45.08 49.58 -46.87
CA GLY A 719 -44.84 51.01 -46.66
C GLY A 719 -46.15 51.69 -46.30
N VAL A 720 -46.26 52.16 -45.06
CA VAL A 720 -47.44 52.83 -44.49
C VAL A 720 -47.02 54.16 -43.85
N PRO A 721 -47.91 55.10 -43.50
CA PRO A 721 -47.51 56.27 -42.71
C PRO A 721 -47.14 55.88 -41.28
N SER A 722 -46.23 56.62 -40.67
CA SER A 722 -46.09 56.66 -39.22
C SER A 722 -47.31 57.39 -38.61
N LEU A 723 -47.70 57.00 -37.40
CA LEU A 723 -48.90 57.51 -36.73
C LEU A 723 -48.50 58.22 -35.43
N TYR A 724 -49.11 59.37 -35.15
CA TYR A 724 -48.87 60.06 -33.89
C TYR A 724 -49.43 59.26 -32.71
N SER A 725 -48.65 59.14 -31.66
CA SER A 725 -49.03 58.42 -30.44
C SER A 725 -48.96 59.36 -29.24
N ASN A 726 -50.12 59.82 -28.74
CA ASN A 726 -50.25 60.58 -27.50
C ASN A 726 -49.52 59.92 -26.31
N ALA A 727 -49.54 58.58 -26.24
CA ALA A 727 -48.85 57.81 -25.21
C ALA A 727 -47.31 57.90 -25.32
N ALA A 728 -46.77 57.96 -26.54
CA ALA A 728 -45.33 58.12 -26.79
C ALA A 728 -44.89 59.60 -26.88
N ARG A 729 -45.83 60.51 -27.16
CA ARG A 729 -45.61 61.92 -27.55
C ARG A 729 -44.67 62.06 -28.76
N ALA A 730 -44.83 61.13 -29.70
CA ALA A 730 -43.99 61.00 -30.89
C ALA A 730 -44.70 60.11 -31.93
N CYS A 731 -44.18 60.14 -33.15
CA CYS A 731 -44.56 59.25 -34.23
C CYS A 731 -44.14 57.80 -33.95
N ALA A 732 -45.01 56.85 -34.27
CA ALA A 732 -44.83 55.42 -34.05
C ALA A 732 -45.25 54.59 -35.28
N SER A 733 -44.67 53.39 -35.42
CA SER A 733 -44.80 52.53 -36.60
C SER A 733 -44.74 51.04 -36.23
N HIS A 734 -45.58 50.66 -35.26
CA HIS A 734 -45.31 49.58 -34.29
C HIS A 734 -45.27 48.14 -34.83
#